data_AF-A0A7Y0EZ10-F1
#
_entry.id   AF-A0A7Y0EZ10-F1
#
_cell.length_a   1.000
_cell.length_b   1.000
_cell.length_c   1.000
_cell.angle_alpha   90.00
_cell.angle_beta   90.00
_cell.angle_gamma   90.00
#
_symmetry.space_group_name_H-M   'P 1'
#
loop_
_entity.id
_entity.type
_entity.pdbx_description
1 polymer ?
#
loop_
_entity_poly.entity_id
_entity_poly.type
_entity_poly.pdbx_seq_one_letter_code
_entity_poly.pdbx_strand_id
1 'polypeptide(L)'
;MVGDMNAKRATAWHRTVMAVITMVIGLVTMIGVVCSLSFTAHAATLDQTDARHRVTFPYDNRDYYLGAVAMDDNGNKYYCIEAGKLTDYLLGPTTVVKNDENTQRMAWILERYRETDARTHAAIAIVVQDRFGRDDEDWARQMEVIRRHYPTVVTRAAQIWDESAGKVAAGTVVERIDAEAMRSGKVKVSVVDYQGKPVAGIPFTATLHGPGRFANGSTEYSGTSAAGPVELAWNATGRGEVSVTTTYKRPQMHVMDSTQDMIAFDSISVDGGSSITFRVRKDFAPSVSTTVSNKVLDVGSPVFDDVTSGLADQDSRWVTDMEVKARGYYFDGIARHTLGGIVAPKTQESADDFLARLAMAGHKPVAYGTATFTGPNQRVHAQAMTAPDGSTPYLTHQGSRFGTWVWVIRRADQSDQTKGYLTGDWSSAFLEAAESNVARDRVTVKSTVTEHSAEVGSELSDTITVTGFPSDHGEFTGNAAYGFGADRKYAQVSVWWSGDPNDPANDDAYKPTGAAVPAPDENHRKVVEWDIPATNGTFSIGAGSPDAHGDPMTIIAENHGWYVFVWEFKGDDRVAPAASRYDDAWERTRVTEPCEPCEPEEPCEPEEPEEPCEPEEPCEPEEPEEPCEPEEPCEPEEPEEPCEPERPEEPCEPEKPETPVKPEEPQSPLPLTGVDTTAATGLASVALAIGGTMLAIVRRRSR
;
A
#
# COMPACT_ATOMS: atom_id res chain seq x y z
N MET A 1 22.34 -6.65 33.13
CA MET A 1 23.65 -6.51 32.45
C MET A 1 23.80 -7.56 31.33
N VAL A 2 22.99 -7.48 30.27
CA VAL A 2 23.16 -8.23 29.01
C VAL A 2 22.76 -7.37 27.79
N GLY A 3 22.08 -6.23 27.98
CA GLY A 3 21.62 -5.35 26.90
C GLY A 3 22.63 -4.37 26.30
N ASP A 4 23.82 -4.20 26.89
CA ASP A 4 24.79 -3.16 26.46
C ASP A 4 26.02 -3.71 25.69
N MET A 5 26.05 -5.01 25.41
CA MET A 5 27.11 -5.64 24.61
C MET A 5 26.72 -5.88 23.13
N ASN A 6 25.43 -5.88 22.80
CA ASN A 6 24.96 -6.10 21.43
C ASN A 6 24.92 -4.82 20.58
N ALA A 7 24.76 -3.64 21.19
CA ALA A 7 24.80 -2.35 20.49
C ALA A 7 26.22 -1.93 20.05
N LYS A 8 27.26 -2.41 20.76
CA LYS A 8 28.67 -2.13 20.44
C LYS A 8 29.28 -3.09 19.40
N ARG A 9 28.62 -4.21 19.08
CA ARG A 9 29.07 -5.16 18.05
C ARG A 9 28.53 -4.86 16.65
N ALA A 10 27.38 -4.19 16.53
CA ALA A 10 26.79 -3.80 15.24
C ALA A 10 27.53 -2.61 14.57
N THR A 11 28.14 -1.74 15.36
CA THR A 11 28.90 -0.56 14.90
C THR A 11 30.36 -0.86 14.52
N ALA A 12 30.89 -2.01 14.94
CA ALA A 12 32.22 -2.48 14.51
C ALA A 12 32.18 -3.16 13.14
N TRP A 13 31.09 -3.89 12.82
CA TRP A 13 30.96 -4.63 11.57
C TRP A 13 30.80 -3.71 10.33
N HIS A 14 30.16 -2.55 10.52
CA HIS A 14 29.99 -1.53 9.47
C HIS A 14 31.28 -0.76 9.12
N ARG A 15 32.27 -0.72 10.02
CA ARG A 15 33.58 -0.09 9.76
C ARG A 15 34.57 -1.02 9.06
N THR A 16 34.43 -2.34 9.23
CA THR A 16 35.31 -3.32 8.60
C THR A 16 34.84 -3.72 7.19
N VAL A 17 33.52 -3.73 6.93
CA VAL A 17 32.97 -4.06 5.59
C VAL A 17 33.16 -2.90 4.59
N MET A 18 33.10 -1.65 5.03
CA MET A 18 33.42 -0.49 4.18
C MET A 18 34.92 -0.36 3.87
N ALA A 19 35.81 -0.83 4.75
CA ALA A 19 37.26 -0.82 4.48
C ALA A 19 37.68 -1.90 3.46
N VAL A 20 36.95 -3.01 3.36
CA VAL A 20 37.26 -4.11 2.41
C VAL A 20 36.74 -3.80 1.00
N ILE A 21 35.63 -3.08 0.85
CA ILE A 21 35.12 -2.70 -0.48
C ILE A 21 35.96 -1.58 -1.12
N THR A 22 36.57 -0.69 -0.33
CA THR A 22 37.57 0.27 -0.85
C THR A 22 38.92 -0.39 -1.17
N MET A 23 39.22 -1.56 -0.59
CA MET A 23 40.48 -2.29 -0.83
C MET A 23 40.40 -3.26 -2.02
N VAL A 24 39.21 -3.66 -2.47
CA VAL A 24 39.01 -4.63 -3.57
C VAL A 24 38.90 -3.98 -4.96
N ILE A 25 38.74 -2.66 -5.06
CA ILE A 25 38.86 -1.94 -6.36
C ILE A 25 40.30 -1.41 -6.59
N GLY A 26 41.16 -1.47 -5.57
CA GLY A 26 42.58 -1.07 -5.66
C GLY A 26 43.58 -2.19 -5.96
N LEU A 27 43.14 -3.42 -6.26
CA LEU A 27 44.01 -4.60 -6.34
C LEU A 27 43.72 -5.47 -7.57
N VAL A 28 43.92 -4.95 -8.79
CA VAL A 28 44.00 -5.75 -10.05
C VAL A 28 45.26 -5.43 -10.88
N THR A 29 46.28 -4.80 -10.31
CA THR A 29 47.57 -4.64 -10.99
C THR A 29 48.68 -4.97 -10.02
N MET A 30 49.20 -6.21 -10.07
CA MET A 30 50.58 -6.61 -9.71
C MET A 30 50.69 -8.12 -9.51
N ILE A 31 50.91 -8.89 -10.60
CA ILE A 31 51.84 -10.04 -10.60
C ILE A 31 52.44 -10.15 -12.01
N GLY A 32 53.69 -9.74 -12.15
CA GLY A 32 54.54 -10.00 -13.32
C GLY A 32 55.97 -10.23 -12.84
N VAL A 33 56.26 -11.45 -12.38
CA VAL A 33 57.61 -11.84 -11.93
C VAL A 33 58.47 -12.18 -13.15
N VAL A 34 59.42 -11.28 -13.41
CA VAL A 34 60.84 -11.51 -13.76
C VAL A 34 61.15 -12.79 -14.56
N CYS A 35 61.29 -12.63 -15.86
CA CYS A 35 62.24 -13.41 -16.66
C CYS A 35 63.29 -12.43 -17.20
N SER A 36 64.47 -12.47 -16.62
CA SER A 36 65.62 -11.63 -16.93
C SER A 36 66.19 -11.96 -18.31
N LEU A 37 65.80 -11.16 -19.30
CA LEU A 37 66.61 -10.91 -20.49
C LEU A 37 67.27 -9.55 -20.28
N SER A 38 68.61 -9.55 -20.22
CA SER A 38 69.41 -8.33 -20.15
C SER A 38 69.27 -7.57 -21.46
N PHE A 39 68.20 -6.77 -21.60
CA PHE A 39 68.20 -5.67 -22.53
C PHE A 39 69.20 -4.64 -21.99
N THR A 40 70.19 -4.30 -22.80
CA THR A 40 70.93 -3.05 -22.63
C THR A 40 69.90 -1.92 -22.69
N ALA A 41 69.45 -1.43 -21.54
CA ALA A 41 68.62 -0.25 -21.45
C ALA A 41 69.43 0.92 -22.02
N HIS A 42 69.15 1.29 -23.27
CA HIS A 42 69.50 2.63 -23.72
C HIS A 42 68.65 3.56 -22.86
N ALA A 43 69.30 4.50 -22.16
CA ALA A 43 68.57 5.59 -21.52
C ALA A 43 67.71 6.26 -22.61
N ALA A 44 66.41 6.29 -22.42
CA ALA A 44 65.54 7.03 -23.33
C ALA A 44 66.01 8.49 -23.33
N THR A 45 66.15 9.06 -24.53
CA THR A 45 66.66 10.42 -24.71
C THR A 45 65.52 11.33 -25.11
N LEU A 46 65.53 12.57 -24.64
CA LEU A 46 64.67 13.62 -25.14
C LEU A 46 65.29 14.24 -26.39
N ASP A 47 64.46 14.60 -27.35
CA ASP A 47 64.88 15.37 -28.50
C ASP A 47 65.06 16.83 -28.12
N GLN A 48 66.19 17.41 -28.56
CA GLN A 48 66.41 18.82 -28.42
C GLN A 48 65.45 19.60 -29.32
N THR A 49 64.70 20.54 -28.76
CA THR A 49 63.76 21.38 -29.51
C THR A 49 64.49 22.38 -30.43
N ASP A 50 63.81 22.87 -31.47
CA ASP A 50 64.35 23.83 -32.42
C ASP A 50 63.88 25.28 -32.17
N ALA A 51 64.26 26.21 -33.06
CA ALA A 51 63.90 27.62 -32.98
C ALA A 51 62.39 27.91 -33.06
N ARG A 52 61.53 26.92 -33.34
CA ARG A 52 60.07 27.08 -33.30
C ARG A 52 59.52 27.04 -31.87
N HIS A 53 60.30 26.52 -30.92
CA HIS A 53 59.84 26.27 -29.54
C HIS A 53 60.61 27.05 -28.48
N ARG A 54 61.65 27.80 -28.87
CA ARG A 54 62.49 28.57 -27.96
C ARG A 54 63.21 29.72 -28.65
N VAL A 55 63.63 30.69 -27.85
CA VAL A 55 64.56 31.76 -28.24
C VAL A 55 65.89 31.59 -27.51
N THR A 56 66.93 32.32 -27.95
CA THR A 56 68.26 32.31 -27.32
C THR A 56 68.57 33.65 -26.67
N PHE A 57 69.25 33.66 -25.52
CA PHE A 57 69.74 34.89 -24.91
C PHE A 57 71.17 34.71 -24.35
N PRO A 58 72.03 35.72 -24.46
CA PRO A 58 73.40 35.64 -23.96
C PRO A 58 73.44 35.84 -22.44
N TYR A 59 74.04 34.92 -21.68
CA TYR A 59 74.27 35.03 -20.24
C TYR A 59 75.57 34.32 -19.87
N ASP A 60 76.39 34.94 -19.01
CA ASP A 60 77.70 34.43 -18.56
C ASP A 60 78.60 33.85 -19.68
N ASN A 61 78.79 34.63 -20.76
CA ASN A 61 79.59 34.29 -21.95
C ASN A 61 79.10 33.04 -22.74
N ARG A 62 77.82 32.65 -22.59
CA ARG A 62 77.18 31.54 -23.32
C ARG A 62 75.77 31.91 -23.77
N ASP A 63 75.27 31.21 -24.79
CA ASP A 63 73.87 31.33 -25.22
C ASP A 63 73.00 30.31 -24.48
N TYR A 64 71.99 30.79 -23.77
CA TYR A 64 70.99 29.98 -23.07
C TYR A 64 69.67 29.94 -23.86
N TYR A 65 68.91 28.85 -23.68
CA TYR A 65 67.60 28.68 -24.30
C TYR A 65 66.48 29.12 -23.36
N LEU A 66 65.54 29.91 -23.88
CA LEU A 66 64.31 30.29 -23.21
C LEU A 66 63.12 29.77 -24.01
N GLY A 67 62.42 28.77 -23.48
CA GLY A 67 61.31 28.08 -24.13
C GLY A 67 61.20 26.64 -23.70
N ALA A 68 60.50 25.82 -24.49
CA ALA A 68 60.61 24.37 -24.34
C ALA A 68 62.02 23.96 -24.78
N VAL A 69 62.77 23.29 -23.92
CA VAL A 69 64.19 22.95 -24.15
C VAL A 69 64.38 21.55 -24.73
N ALA A 70 63.43 20.66 -24.45
CA ALA A 70 63.44 19.28 -24.88
C ALA A 70 62.01 18.78 -25.17
N MET A 71 61.89 17.67 -25.89
CA MET A 71 60.61 17.05 -26.25
C MET A 71 60.72 15.53 -26.21
N ASP A 72 59.67 14.83 -25.78
CA ASP A 72 59.61 13.37 -25.87
C ASP A 72 59.02 12.88 -27.20
N ASP A 73 59.05 11.56 -27.41
CA ASP A 73 58.50 10.89 -28.59
C ASP A 73 57.00 11.16 -28.81
N ASN A 74 56.27 11.54 -27.76
CA ASN A 74 54.85 11.88 -27.82
C ASN A 74 54.61 13.37 -28.13
N GLY A 75 55.68 14.14 -28.34
CA GLY A 75 55.60 15.57 -28.61
C GLY A 75 55.36 16.44 -27.36
N ASN A 76 55.54 15.90 -26.14
CA ASN A 76 55.42 16.69 -24.92
C ASN A 76 56.65 17.58 -24.75
N LYS A 77 56.41 18.88 -24.59
CA LYS A 77 57.44 19.88 -24.39
C LYS A 77 57.87 19.92 -22.91
N TYR A 78 59.18 19.86 -22.68
CA TYR A 78 59.81 19.99 -21.37
C TYR A 78 60.41 21.38 -21.19
N TYR A 79 60.17 21.97 -20.03
CA TYR A 79 60.62 23.30 -19.64
C TYR A 79 61.52 23.21 -18.42
N CYS A 80 62.64 23.91 -18.46
CA CYS A 80 63.62 23.92 -17.37
C CYS A 80 63.07 24.61 -16.10
N ILE A 81 63.37 24.04 -14.93
CA ILE A 81 63.13 24.64 -13.60
C ILE A 81 64.43 24.90 -12.81
N GLU A 82 65.60 24.73 -13.41
CA GLU A 82 66.90 24.97 -12.78
C GLU A 82 67.75 25.93 -13.63
N ALA A 83 67.68 27.21 -13.28
CA ALA A 83 68.36 28.27 -14.00
C ALA A 83 69.88 28.11 -13.94
N GLY A 84 70.53 28.15 -15.11
CA GLY A 84 72.00 28.13 -15.21
C GLY A 84 72.60 26.73 -15.38
N LYS A 85 71.81 25.67 -15.20
CA LYS A 85 72.22 24.29 -15.52
C LYS A 85 72.09 23.98 -17.01
N LEU A 86 72.80 22.94 -17.45
CA LEU A 86 72.69 22.40 -18.81
C LEU A 86 72.08 21.00 -18.74
N THR A 87 71.12 20.74 -19.61
CA THR A 87 70.56 19.40 -19.77
C THR A 87 71.47 18.51 -20.61
N ASP A 88 71.56 17.24 -20.24
CA ASP A 88 72.16 16.15 -21.01
C ASP A 88 71.14 15.41 -21.91
N TYR A 89 69.89 15.88 -21.91
CA TYR A 89 68.76 15.31 -22.65
C TYR A 89 68.45 13.85 -22.32
N LEU A 90 68.86 13.36 -21.14
CA LEU A 90 68.50 12.04 -20.67
C LEU A 90 67.16 12.10 -19.94
N LEU A 91 66.24 11.20 -20.32
CA LEU A 91 64.97 11.06 -19.61
C LEU A 91 65.24 10.41 -18.24
N GLY A 92 64.92 11.15 -17.18
CA GLY A 92 65.01 10.65 -15.81
C GLY A 92 63.65 10.24 -15.23
N PRO A 93 63.61 9.85 -13.94
CA PRO A 93 62.36 9.50 -13.28
C PRO A 93 61.43 10.71 -13.22
N THR A 94 60.12 10.46 -13.42
CA THR A 94 59.09 11.49 -13.37
C THR A 94 58.20 11.35 -12.14
N THR A 95 57.74 12.48 -11.62
CA THR A 95 56.80 12.55 -10.50
C THR A 95 55.68 13.53 -10.83
N VAL A 96 54.42 13.09 -10.73
CA VAL A 96 53.26 13.98 -10.90
C VAL A 96 53.27 15.04 -9.81
N VAL A 97 53.14 16.30 -10.21
CA VAL A 97 53.19 17.43 -9.30
C VAL A 97 51.93 17.49 -8.43
N LYS A 98 52.11 17.78 -7.15
CA LYS A 98 51.01 17.87 -6.18
C LYS A 98 49.95 18.87 -6.65
N ASN A 99 48.69 18.48 -6.53
CA ASN A 99 47.56 19.31 -6.95
C ASN A 99 47.35 20.53 -6.02
N ASP A 100 47.61 21.72 -6.54
CA ASP A 100 47.28 23.02 -5.95
C ASP A 100 46.96 24.03 -7.08
N GLU A 101 46.52 25.24 -6.70
CA GLU A 101 46.09 26.25 -7.67
C GLU A 101 47.18 26.64 -8.67
N ASN A 102 48.43 26.79 -8.24
CA ASN A 102 49.52 27.19 -9.13
C ASN A 102 49.85 26.06 -10.11
N THR A 103 49.91 24.82 -9.61
CA THR A 103 50.12 23.63 -10.42
C THR A 103 49.03 23.48 -11.47
N GLN A 104 47.76 23.66 -11.11
CA GLN A 104 46.66 23.55 -12.05
C GLN A 104 46.67 24.65 -13.10
N ARG A 105 46.99 25.89 -12.71
CA ARG A 105 47.11 27.01 -13.65
C ARG A 105 48.22 26.75 -14.66
N MET A 106 49.36 26.25 -14.19
CA MET A 106 50.47 25.87 -15.06
C MET A 106 50.10 24.71 -15.99
N ALA A 107 49.48 23.65 -15.47
CA ALA A 107 49.03 22.51 -16.26
C ALA A 107 48.00 22.92 -17.34
N TRP A 108 47.08 23.83 -17.01
CA TRP A 108 46.15 24.43 -17.97
C TRP A 108 46.86 25.23 -19.07
N ILE A 109 47.88 26.02 -18.71
CA ILE A 109 48.71 26.76 -19.67
C ILE A 109 49.42 25.77 -20.61
N LEU A 110 50.04 24.72 -20.07
CA LEU A 110 50.77 23.70 -20.84
C LEU A 110 49.84 22.91 -21.78
N GLU A 111 48.62 22.62 -21.34
CA GLU A 111 47.59 22.01 -22.19
C GLU A 111 47.12 22.96 -23.30
N ARG A 112 46.75 24.19 -22.93
CA ARG A 112 46.13 25.19 -23.83
C ARG A 112 47.08 25.68 -24.92
N TYR A 113 48.36 25.78 -24.59
CA TYR A 113 49.43 26.30 -25.44
C TYR A 113 50.42 25.20 -25.87
N ARG A 114 49.95 23.94 -25.91
CA ARG A 114 50.78 22.80 -26.32
C ARG A 114 51.39 22.98 -27.71
N GLU A 115 50.63 23.55 -28.64
CA GLU A 115 51.08 23.93 -29.99
C GLU A 115 51.02 25.46 -30.14
N THR A 116 52.18 26.11 -30.10
CA THR A 116 52.28 27.57 -30.18
C THR A 116 53.63 28.01 -30.76
N ASP A 117 53.86 29.33 -30.85
CA ASP A 117 55.09 29.89 -31.40
C ASP A 117 56.22 30.01 -30.35
N ALA A 118 57.44 30.20 -30.83
CA ALA A 118 58.65 30.25 -30.00
C ALA A 118 58.61 31.33 -28.91
N ARG A 119 57.98 32.49 -29.15
CA ARG A 119 57.89 33.57 -28.16
C ARG A 119 56.87 33.22 -27.07
N THR A 120 55.79 32.54 -27.43
CA THR A 120 54.81 32.04 -26.45
C THR A 120 55.42 30.91 -25.61
N HIS A 121 56.16 29.98 -26.20
CA HIS A 121 56.92 28.98 -25.42
C HIS A 121 57.97 29.63 -24.51
N ALA A 122 58.67 30.66 -24.96
CA ALA A 122 59.59 31.44 -24.13
C ALA A 122 58.89 32.13 -22.95
N ALA A 123 57.67 32.65 -23.16
CA ALA A 123 56.85 33.23 -22.11
C ALA A 123 56.40 32.15 -21.09
N ILE A 124 56.02 30.96 -21.55
CA ILE A 124 55.71 29.81 -20.69
C ILE A 124 56.93 29.43 -19.84
N ALA A 125 58.13 29.41 -20.42
CA ALA A 125 59.36 29.11 -19.68
C ALA A 125 59.64 30.13 -18.56
N ILE A 126 59.34 31.42 -18.78
CA ILE A 126 59.41 32.44 -17.72
C ILE A 126 58.44 32.09 -16.58
N VAL A 127 57.19 31.76 -16.90
CA VAL A 127 56.19 31.39 -15.88
C VAL A 127 56.61 30.14 -15.11
N VAL A 128 57.17 29.14 -15.80
CA VAL A 128 57.67 27.91 -15.18
C VAL A 128 58.77 28.22 -14.17
N GLN A 129 59.77 29.02 -14.55
CA GLN A 129 60.85 29.42 -13.64
C GLN A 129 60.34 30.30 -12.49
N ASP A 130 59.45 31.27 -12.75
CA ASP A 130 58.89 32.16 -11.72
C ASP A 130 58.06 31.43 -10.64
N ARG A 131 57.51 30.26 -10.95
CA ARG A 131 56.59 29.53 -10.07
C ARG A 131 57.13 28.22 -9.52
N PHE A 132 58.01 27.56 -10.27
CA PHE A 132 58.52 26.22 -9.97
C PHE A 132 60.05 26.15 -10.05
N GLY A 133 60.72 27.26 -10.37
CA GLY A 133 62.17 27.35 -10.39
C GLY A 133 62.79 27.00 -9.04
N ARG A 134 63.97 26.40 -9.07
CA ARG A 134 64.74 26.00 -7.87
C ARG A 134 65.92 26.91 -7.58
N ASP A 135 66.31 27.76 -8.55
CA ASP A 135 67.53 28.59 -8.52
C ASP A 135 67.19 30.10 -8.61
N ASP A 136 66.52 30.64 -7.59
CA ASP A 136 65.97 32.01 -7.58
C ASP A 136 67.01 33.10 -7.88
N GLU A 137 68.22 32.99 -7.32
CA GLU A 137 69.27 34.00 -7.50
C GLU A 137 69.81 34.05 -8.93
N ASP A 138 70.01 32.89 -9.55
CA ASP A 138 70.50 32.83 -10.93
C ASP A 138 69.39 33.21 -11.91
N TRP A 139 68.16 32.77 -11.64
CA TRP A 139 67.00 33.17 -12.42
C TRP A 139 66.79 34.69 -12.40
N ALA A 140 66.92 35.34 -11.24
CA ALA A 140 66.80 36.80 -11.13
C ALA A 140 67.82 37.54 -12.03
N ARG A 141 69.08 37.07 -12.07
CA ARG A 141 70.13 37.63 -12.93
C ARG A 141 69.84 37.39 -14.42
N GLN A 142 69.40 36.19 -14.80
CA GLN A 142 68.98 35.89 -16.16
C GLN A 142 67.79 36.76 -16.60
N MET A 143 66.83 36.98 -15.70
CA MET A 143 65.63 37.78 -15.95
C MET A 143 65.95 39.26 -16.25
N GLU A 144 67.02 39.84 -15.67
CA GLU A 144 67.48 41.19 -16.04
C GLU A 144 67.90 41.26 -17.52
N VAL A 145 68.58 40.22 -18.01
CA VAL A 145 69.03 40.15 -19.40
C VAL A 145 67.87 39.85 -20.34
N ILE A 146 67.01 38.88 -19.99
CA ILE A 146 65.82 38.52 -20.76
C ILE A 146 64.89 39.72 -20.91
N ARG A 147 64.70 40.53 -19.86
CA ARG A 147 63.83 41.72 -19.90
C ARG A 147 64.33 42.78 -20.88
N ARG A 148 65.65 42.93 -21.05
CA ARG A 148 66.25 43.87 -22.02
C ARG A 148 66.12 43.37 -23.46
N HIS A 149 66.31 42.07 -23.70
CA HIS A 149 66.30 41.48 -25.05
C HIS A 149 64.90 41.12 -25.56
N TYR A 150 64.02 40.67 -24.66
CA TYR A 150 62.69 40.16 -24.98
C TYR A 150 61.58 40.78 -24.12
N PRO A 151 61.45 42.12 -24.04
CA PRO A 151 60.47 42.78 -23.19
C PRO A 151 59.03 42.33 -23.49
N THR A 152 58.69 42.05 -24.75
CA THR A 152 57.36 41.57 -25.13
C THR A 152 57.08 40.15 -24.63
N VAL A 153 58.10 39.30 -24.51
CA VAL A 153 57.96 37.93 -23.98
C VAL A 153 57.66 37.97 -22.49
N VAL A 154 58.30 38.89 -21.75
CA VAL A 154 58.01 39.14 -20.32
C VAL A 154 56.56 39.60 -20.14
N THR A 155 56.09 40.56 -20.94
CA THR A 155 54.69 40.98 -20.91
C THR A 155 53.75 39.83 -21.24
N ARG A 156 54.11 39.00 -22.23
CA ARG A 156 53.29 37.84 -22.61
C ARG A 156 53.24 36.78 -21.50
N ALA A 157 54.32 36.58 -20.73
CA ALA A 157 54.34 35.67 -19.60
C ALA A 157 53.32 36.08 -18.52
N ALA A 158 53.28 37.37 -18.17
CA ALA A 158 52.27 37.91 -17.26
C ALA A 158 50.85 37.71 -17.79
N GLN A 159 50.61 38.01 -19.08
CA GLN A 159 49.31 37.81 -19.72
C GLN A 159 48.83 36.36 -19.69
N ILE A 160 49.69 35.40 -20.05
CA ILE A 160 49.35 33.97 -20.04
C ILE A 160 49.03 33.50 -18.63
N TRP A 161 49.79 33.97 -17.63
CA TRP A 161 49.49 33.66 -16.24
C TRP A 161 48.12 34.22 -15.84
N ASP A 162 47.82 35.48 -16.14
CA ASP A 162 46.54 36.10 -15.81
C ASP A 162 45.36 35.43 -16.54
N GLU A 163 45.53 34.99 -17.78
CA GLU A 163 44.50 34.26 -18.55
C GLU A 163 44.05 32.96 -17.89
N SER A 164 44.94 32.29 -17.15
CA SER A 164 44.61 31.04 -16.42
C SER A 164 43.76 31.27 -15.17
N ALA A 165 43.64 32.51 -14.69
CA ALA A 165 42.86 32.83 -13.50
C ALA A 165 41.37 32.47 -13.70
N GLY A 166 40.79 31.73 -12.75
CA GLY A 166 39.41 31.28 -12.81
C GLY A 166 39.11 30.28 -13.95
N LYS A 167 40.14 29.66 -14.55
CA LYS A 167 40.01 28.60 -15.57
C LYS A 167 40.23 27.20 -15.02
N VAL A 168 40.67 27.09 -13.78
CA VAL A 168 41.06 25.83 -13.16
C VAL A 168 40.06 25.40 -12.11
N ALA A 169 39.75 24.11 -12.09
CA ALA A 169 38.83 23.52 -11.15
C ALA A 169 39.57 22.96 -9.93
N ALA A 170 39.02 23.19 -8.74
CA ALA A 170 39.44 22.57 -7.48
C ALA A 170 38.51 21.43 -7.07
N GLY A 171 37.30 21.38 -7.61
CA GLY A 171 36.29 20.39 -7.28
C GLY A 171 34.94 20.65 -7.94
N THR A 172 33.92 19.95 -7.46
CA THR A 172 32.54 20.16 -7.85
C THR A 172 31.68 20.40 -6.62
N VAL A 173 30.54 21.05 -6.81
CA VAL A 173 29.46 21.17 -5.82
C VAL A 173 28.21 20.55 -6.42
N VAL A 174 27.60 19.60 -5.71
CA VAL A 174 26.30 19.04 -6.06
C VAL A 174 25.27 19.31 -4.96
N GLU A 175 24.12 19.82 -5.35
CA GLU A 175 23.01 20.14 -4.45
C GLU A 175 21.71 19.56 -5.00
N ARG A 176 20.82 19.09 -4.13
CA ARG A 176 19.48 18.66 -4.52
C ARG A 176 18.54 19.85 -4.49
N ILE A 177 17.73 20.00 -5.54
CA ILE A 177 16.65 20.98 -5.60
C ILE A 177 15.35 20.27 -5.94
N ASP A 178 14.31 20.58 -5.16
CA ASP A 178 12.93 20.11 -5.30
C ASP A 178 12.76 18.57 -5.35
N ALA A 179 11.85 18.07 -4.53
CA ALA A 179 11.48 16.66 -4.54
C ALA A 179 9.97 16.56 -4.64
N GLU A 180 9.46 16.42 -5.86
CA GLU A 180 8.06 16.06 -6.10
C GLU A 180 7.83 14.67 -5.50
N ALA A 181 7.24 14.64 -4.31
CA ALA A 181 6.78 13.42 -3.64
C ALA A 181 7.82 12.28 -3.54
N MET A 182 9.12 12.60 -3.48
CA MET A 182 10.25 11.65 -3.49
C MET A 182 10.40 10.80 -4.78
N ARG A 183 9.66 11.12 -5.83
CA ARG A 183 9.63 10.38 -7.12
C ARG A 183 10.46 11.02 -8.20
N SER A 184 10.49 12.33 -8.23
CA SER A 184 11.18 13.12 -9.23
C SER A 184 11.76 14.37 -8.58
N GLY A 185 12.74 14.96 -9.25
CA GLY A 185 13.36 16.19 -8.80
C GLY A 185 14.53 16.58 -9.69
N LYS A 186 15.34 17.51 -9.18
CA LYS A 186 16.54 17.95 -9.88
C LYS A 186 17.75 17.94 -8.94
N VAL A 187 18.93 17.87 -9.53
CA VAL A 187 20.19 18.17 -8.85
C VAL A 187 20.95 19.24 -9.63
N LYS A 188 21.57 20.18 -8.92
CA LYS A 188 22.43 21.22 -9.47
C LYS A 188 23.87 20.78 -9.33
N VAL A 189 24.63 20.80 -10.42
CA VAL A 189 26.07 20.49 -10.42
C VAL A 189 26.84 21.69 -10.92
N SER A 190 27.84 22.12 -10.15
CA SER A 190 28.79 23.17 -10.53
C SER A 190 30.21 22.62 -10.42
N VAL A 191 31.08 22.94 -11.39
CA VAL A 191 32.53 22.81 -11.22
C VAL A 191 33.04 24.12 -10.64
N VAL A 192 33.84 24.09 -9.58
CA VAL A 192 34.27 25.29 -8.85
C VAL A 192 35.78 25.44 -8.77
N ASP A 193 36.27 26.67 -8.71
CA ASP A 193 37.68 26.99 -8.48
C ASP A 193 38.09 26.87 -6.99
N TYR A 194 39.33 27.20 -6.68
CA TYR A 194 39.89 27.19 -5.32
C TYR A 194 39.25 28.22 -4.37
N GLN A 195 38.42 29.13 -4.87
CA GLN A 195 37.62 30.09 -4.10
C GLN A 195 36.15 29.67 -3.99
N GLY A 196 35.76 28.53 -4.57
CA GLY A 196 34.38 28.05 -4.62
C GLY A 196 33.51 28.73 -5.69
N LYS A 197 34.09 29.48 -6.63
CA LYS A 197 33.34 30.14 -7.71
C LYS A 197 33.16 29.20 -8.91
N PRO A 198 32.01 29.24 -9.60
CA PRO A 198 31.79 28.40 -10.79
C PRO A 198 32.80 28.65 -11.91
N VAL A 199 33.31 27.58 -12.49
CA VAL A 199 34.23 27.58 -13.64
C VAL A 199 33.54 26.93 -14.83
N ALA A 200 33.42 27.67 -15.94
CA ALA A 200 32.83 27.17 -17.17
C ALA A 200 33.86 26.47 -18.07
N GLY A 201 33.40 25.53 -18.91
CA GLY A 201 34.22 24.88 -19.93
C GLY A 201 34.94 23.61 -19.47
N ILE A 202 34.69 23.14 -18.24
CA ILE A 202 35.32 21.94 -17.68
C ILE A 202 34.41 20.72 -17.89
N PRO A 203 34.86 19.67 -18.58
CA PRO A 203 34.09 18.43 -18.69
C PRO A 203 33.87 17.80 -17.31
N PHE A 204 32.64 17.39 -17.03
CA PHE A 204 32.27 16.72 -15.79
C PHE A 204 31.27 15.59 -16.04
N THR A 205 31.22 14.67 -15.08
CA THR A 205 30.28 13.56 -15.06
C THR A 205 29.56 13.53 -13.72
N ALA A 206 28.25 13.29 -13.74
CA ALA A 206 27.45 13.01 -12.56
C ALA A 206 26.87 11.60 -12.64
N THR A 207 26.96 10.85 -11.55
CA THR A 207 26.52 9.44 -11.49
C THR A 207 25.56 9.25 -10.32
N LEU A 208 24.38 8.72 -10.63
CA LEU A 208 23.38 8.26 -9.67
C LEU A 208 23.66 6.80 -9.30
N HIS A 209 23.83 6.52 -8.01
CA HIS A 209 23.87 5.18 -7.46
C HIS A 209 22.56 4.90 -6.72
N GLY A 210 22.01 3.71 -6.89
CA GLY A 210 20.73 3.32 -6.29
C GLY A 210 19.52 3.43 -7.25
N PRO A 211 18.28 3.47 -6.73
CA PRO A 211 17.05 3.41 -7.52
C PRO A 211 16.65 4.77 -8.10
N GLY A 212 17.57 5.44 -8.79
CA GLY A 212 17.34 6.70 -9.50
C GLY A 212 17.96 6.69 -10.90
N ARG A 213 17.33 7.41 -11.84
CA ARG A 213 17.83 7.63 -13.20
C ARG A 213 17.67 9.09 -13.57
N PHE A 214 18.59 9.63 -14.38
CA PHE A 214 18.40 10.95 -14.98
C PHE A 214 17.25 10.91 -16.01
N ALA A 215 16.79 12.08 -16.45
CA ALA A 215 15.68 12.19 -17.40
C ALA A 215 15.90 11.46 -18.74
N ASN A 216 17.15 11.20 -19.12
CA ASN A 216 17.52 10.38 -20.28
C ASN A 216 17.45 8.86 -20.03
N GLY A 217 17.04 8.42 -18.83
CA GLY A 217 16.97 7.01 -18.43
C GLY A 217 18.31 6.41 -17.96
N SER A 218 19.42 7.16 -18.03
CA SER A 218 20.76 6.71 -17.62
C SER A 218 21.00 6.92 -16.12
N THR A 219 21.94 6.16 -15.54
CA THR A 219 22.53 6.46 -14.23
C THR A 219 23.61 7.53 -14.32
N GLU A 220 24.07 7.85 -15.52
CA GLU A 220 25.19 8.75 -15.75
C GLU A 220 24.80 9.90 -16.69
N TYR A 221 25.26 11.10 -16.33
CA TYR A 221 25.21 12.28 -17.17
C TYR A 221 26.63 12.80 -17.35
N SER A 222 27.05 13.02 -18.60
CA SER A 222 28.33 13.65 -18.94
C SER A 222 28.09 14.92 -19.74
N GLY A 223 28.76 16.01 -19.35
CA GLY A 223 28.59 17.32 -19.96
C GLY A 223 29.75 18.27 -19.66
N THR A 224 29.57 19.54 -20.00
CA THR A 224 30.56 20.61 -19.76
C THR A 224 29.99 21.65 -18.81
N SER A 225 30.77 22.09 -17.84
CA SER A 225 30.33 23.09 -16.86
C SER A 225 30.02 24.44 -17.50
N ALA A 226 29.05 25.16 -16.93
CA ALA A 226 28.66 26.50 -17.35
C ALA A 226 29.12 27.55 -16.32
N ALA A 227 28.85 28.83 -16.60
CA ALA A 227 29.11 29.92 -15.65
C ALA A 227 28.20 29.86 -14.39
N GLY A 228 27.20 28.98 -14.40
CA GLY A 228 26.35 28.67 -13.26
C GLY A 228 26.06 27.17 -13.17
N PRO A 229 25.26 26.73 -12.18
CA PRO A 229 24.96 25.32 -11.99
C PRO A 229 24.20 24.71 -13.16
N VAL A 230 24.57 23.49 -13.55
CA VAL A 230 23.84 22.67 -14.52
C VAL A 230 22.76 21.90 -13.77
N GLU A 231 21.50 22.06 -14.16
CA GLU A 231 20.37 21.34 -13.57
C GLU A 231 20.13 20.01 -14.28
N LEU A 232 20.15 18.91 -13.52
CA LEU A 232 19.92 17.55 -13.99
C LEU A 232 18.67 16.99 -13.35
N ALA A 233 17.63 16.77 -14.16
CA ALA A 233 16.39 16.13 -13.70
C ALA A 233 16.60 14.62 -13.52
N TRP A 234 15.97 14.06 -12.48
CA TRP A 234 16.01 12.63 -12.15
C TRP A 234 14.63 12.08 -11.77
N ASN A 235 14.46 10.77 -11.95
CA ASN A 235 13.28 9.99 -11.60
C ASN A 235 13.66 8.76 -10.77
N ALA A 236 12.84 8.43 -9.78
CA ALA A 236 12.95 7.23 -8.96
C ALA A 236 12.50 6.01 -9.76
N THR A 237 13.31 4.96 -9.75
CA THR A 237 12.95 3.66 -10.35
C THR A 237 12.48 2.64 -9.31
N GLY A 238 12.58 2.98 -8.03
CA GLY A 238 12.20 2.12 -6.90
C GLY A 238 12.23 2.90 -5.59
N ARG A 239 12.38 2.19 -4.48
CA ARG A 239 12.48 2.74 -3.12
C ARG A 239 13.89 2.53 -2.57
N GLY A 240 14.50 3.57 -2.01
CA GLY A 240 15.81 3.45 -1.36
C GLY A 240 16.59 4.75 -1.26
N GLU A 241 17.83 4.65 -0.80
CA GLU A 241 18.80 5.74 -0.89
C GLU A 241 19.37 5.84 -2.31
N VAL A 242 19.48 7.07 -2.78
CA VAL A 242 20.18 7.44 -3.99
C VAL A 242 21.33 8.37 -3.62
N SER A 243 22.53 8.06 -4.06
CA SER A 243 23.67 8.97 -3.95
C SER A 243 24.08 9.50 -5.31
N VAL A 244 24.33 10.80 -5.40
CA VAL A 244 24.92 11.42 -6.59
C VAL A 244 26.40 11.64 -6.30
N THR A 245 27.26 11.07 -7.13
CA THR A 245 28.70 11.37 -7.14
C THR A 245 29.04 12.15 -8.39
N THR A 246 30.05 13.01 -8.32
CA THR A 246 30.51 13.75 -9.49
C THR A 246 31.99 13.54 -9.71
N THR A 247 32.42 13.64 -10.96
CA THR A 247 33.84 13.71 -11.35
C THR A 247 34.02 14.83 -12.35
N TYR A 248 35.25 15.32 -12.48
CA TYR A 248 35.59 16.38 -13.42
C TYR A 248 36.98 16.15 -14.01
N LYS A 249 37.18 16.63 -15.24
CA LYS A 249 38.46 16.54 -15.93
C LYS A 249 39.34 17.74 -15.61
N ARG A 250 40.62 17.51 -15.33
CA ARG A 250 41.61 18.58 -15.16
C ARG A 250 42.98 18.19 -15.71
N PRO A 251 43.79 19.14 -16.20
CA PRO A 251 45.14 18.86 -16.64
C PRO A 251 46.08 18.59 -15.46
N GLN A 252 47.07 17.73 -15.70
CA GLN A 252 48.17 17.44 -14.78
C GLN A 252 49.51 17.68 -15.44
N MET A 253 50.53 17.88 -14.61
CA MET A 253 51.92 18.04 -15.02
C MET A 253 52.82 17.19 -14.13
N HIS A 254 53.97 16.81 -14.66
CA HIS A 254 55.01 16.10 -13.92
C HIS A 254 56.31 16.89 -13.91
N VAL A 255 57.11 16.67 -12.88
CA VAL A 255 58.52 17.02 -12.84
C VAL A 255 59.32 15.80 -13.28
N MET A 256 60.40 16.02 -14.02
CA MET A 256 61.40 15.03 -14.36
C MET A 256 62.72 15.40 -13.69
N ASP A 257 63.26 14.49 -12.88
CA ASP A 257 64.57 14.66 -12.27
C ASP A 257 65.66 14.34 -13.29
N SER A 258 66.59 15.25 -13.56
CA SER A 258 67.70 15.01 -14.49
C SER A 258 68.94 15.84 -14.13
N THR A 259 69.92 15.96 -15.03
CA THR A 259 71.02 16.93 -14.84
C THR A 259 70.54 18.37 -14.77
N GLN A 260 69.41 18.66 -15.41
CA GLN A 260 68.62 19.88 -15.27
C GLN A 260 67.15 19.50 -15.11
N ASP A 261 66.60 19.69 -13.93
CA ASP A 261 65.23 19.29 -13.68
C ASP A 261 64.25 20.07 -14.57
N MET A 262 63.20 19.39 -15.01
CA MET A 262 62.25 19.91 -15.99
C MET A 262 60.80 19.61 -15.60
N ILE A 263 59.87 20.43 -16.09
CA ILE A 263 58.41 20.21 -16.01
C ILE A 263 57.84 20.00 -17.40
N ALA A 264 56.86 19.11 -17.52
CA ALA A 264 56.08 18.91 -18.72
C ALA A 264 54.60 18.63 -18.40
N PHE A 265 53.74 18.80 -19.41
CA PHE A 265 52.36 18.31 -19.34
C PHE A 265 52.37 16.79 -19.25
N ASP A 266 51.54 16.24 -18.37
CA ASP A 266 51.41 14.80 -18.16
C ASP A 266 50.19 14.26 -18.92
N SER A 267 48.99 14.54 -18.41
CA SER A 267 47.74 13.99 -18.92
C SER A 267 46.52 14.80 -18.47
N ILE A 268 45.34 14.44 -19.01
CA ILE A 268 44.07 14.90 -18.46
C ILE A 268 43.60 13.84 -17.45
N SER A 269 43.53 14.23 -16.18
CA SER A 269 43.08 13.38 -15.10
C SER A 269 41.59 13.54 -14.84
N VAL A 270 40.96 12.50 -14.31
CA VAL A 270 39.57 12.51 -13.83
C VAL A 270 39.60 12.45 -12.32
N ASP A 271 39.22 13.55 -11.68
CA ASP A 271 39.21 13.66 -10.23
C ASP A 271 37.80 13.47 -9.65
N GLY A 272 37.75 12.93 -8.44
CA GLY A 272 36.53 12.85 -7.65
C GLY A 272 36.07 14.23 -7.19
N GLY A 273 34.77 14.46 -7.30
CA GLY A 273 34.09 15.67 -6.85
C GLY A 273 33.33 15.47 -5.54
N SER A 274 32.35 16.33 -5.29
CA SER A 274 31.42 16.19 -4.17
C SER A 274 30.36 15.11 -4.42
N SER A 275 29.72 14.70 -3.33
CA SER A 275 28.61 13.76 -3.35
C SER A 275 27.51 14.16 -2.37
N ILE A 276 26.27 13.83 -2.71
CA ILE A 276 25.11 13.93 -1.82
C ILE A 276 24.33 12.62 -1.81
N THR A 277 23.60 12.36 -0.73
CA THR A 277 22.70 11.20 -0.62
C THR A 277 21.31 11.66 -0.19
N PHE A 278 20.27 11.06 -0.77
CA PHE A 278 18.88 11.35 -0.44
C PHE A 278 17.99 10.12 -0.65
N ARG A 279 16.81 10.11 -0.01
CA ARG A 279 15.82 9.04 -0.19
C ARG A 279 14.89 9.32 -1.36
N VAL A 280 14.55 8.25 -2.09
CA VAL A 280 13.57 8.24 -3.17
C VAL A 280 12.58 7.10 -2.98
N ARG A 281 11.39 7.26 -3.56
CA ARG A 281 10.34 6.25 -3.53
C ARG A 281 9.44 6.38 -4.75
N LYS A 282 9.52 5.40 -5.66
CA LYS A 282 8.58 5.28 -6.79
C LYS A 282 7.19 4.87 -6.32
N ASP A 283 7.09 3.86 -5.48
CA ASP A 283 5.82 3.25 -5.08
C ASP A 283 5.03 4.06 -4.02
N PHE A 284 3.82 3.63 -3.71
CA PHE A 284 3.02 4.03 -2.55
C PHE A 284 2.12 2.89 -2.08
N ALA A 285 1.71 2.96 -0.82
CA ALA A 285 0.79 2.02 -0.20
C ALA A 285 -0.54 2.73 0.11
N PRO A 286 -1.57 2.63 -0.75
CA PRO A 286 -2.89 3.15 -0.44
C PRO A 286 -3.57 2.31 0.64
N SER A 287 -4.51 2.92 1.35
CA SER A 287 -5.40 2.25 2.30
C SER A 287 -6.78 2.87 2.22
N VAL A 288 -7.77 2.25 2.88
CA VAL A 288 -9.04 2.93 3.19
C VAL A 288 -9.31 2.88 4.69
N SER A 289 -10.04 3.88 5.18
CA SER A 289 -10.74 3.84 6.47
C SER A 289 -12.22 3.93 6.17
N THR A 290 -13.00 3.04 6.75
CA THR A 290 -14.42 2.89 6.42
C THR A 290 -15.26 3.08 7.68
N THR A 291 -16.58 3.16 7.55
CA THR A 291 -17.53 3.23 8.68
C THR A 291 -18.93 3.00 8.13
N VAL A 292 -19.66 2.00 8.67
CA VAL A 292 -21.05 1.77 8.25
C VAL A 292 -21.90 3.00 8.50
N SER A 293 -22.76 3.33 7.54
CA SER A 293 -23.59 4.54 7.65
C SER A 293 -24.68 4.40 8.73
N ASN A 294 -25.12 3.18 9.04
CA ASN A 294 -26.08 2.88 10.10
C ASN A 294 -25.64 1.65 10.91
N LYS A 295 -25.79 1.73 12.24
CA LYS A 295 -25.52 0.61 13.15
C LYS A 295 -26.65 -0.41 13.22
N VAL A 296 -27.89 0.04 13.07
CA VAL A 296 -29.09 -0.79 13.13
C VAL A 296 -29.86 -0.62 11.83
N LEU A 297 -30.21 -1.72 11.19
CA LEU A 297 -30.94 -1.77 9.92
C LEU A 297 -32.20 -2.61 10.10
N ASP A 298 -33.31 -2.25 9.44
CA ASP A 298 -34.48 -3.14 9.37
C ASP A 298 -34.38 -4.11 8.20
N VAL A 299 -34.92 -5.32 8.35
CA VAL A 299 -35.13 -6.25 7.22
C VAL A 299 -35.77 -5.51 6.03
N GLY A 300 -35.17 -5.72 4.85
CA GLY A 300 -35.51 -5.05 3.60
C GLY A 300 -34.69 -3.78 3.33
N SER A 301 -33.87 -3.32 4.28
CA SER A 301 -33.05 -2.13 4.10
C SER A 301 -31.79 -2.41 3.29
N PRO A 302 -31.38 -1.50 2.40
CA PRO A 302 -30.06 -1.55 1.77
C PRO A 302 -28.94 -1.31 2.80
N VAL A 303 -27.76 -1.85 2.50
CA VAL A 303 -26.55 -1.67 3.32
C VAL A 303 -25.62 -0.66 2.64
N PHE A 304 -25.11 0.30 3.42
CA PHE A 304 -24.18 1.32 2.96
C PHE A 304 -22.94 1.41 3.85
N ASP A 305 -21.86 1.92 3.28
CA ASP A 305 -20.60 2.17 3.96
C ASP A 305 -19.92 3.45 3.43
N ASP A 306 -19.28 4.20 4.33
CA ASP A 306 -18.59 5.43 4.01
C ASP A 306 -17.06 5.20 3.92
N VAL A 307 -16.58 4.99 2.70
CA VAL A 307 -15.20 4.60 2.41
C VAL A 307 -14.34 5.83 2.16
N THR A 308 -13.32 6.05 2.99
CA THR A 308 -12.39 7.18 2.86
C THR A 308 -10.99 6.70 2.49
N SER A 309 -10.41 7.22 1.40
CA SER A 309 -9.05 6.88 0.96
C SER A 309 -7.97 7.44 1.88
N GLY A 310 -6.88 6.67 2.02
CA GLY A 310 -5.74 7.04 2.85
C GLY A 310 -4.44 6.41 2.35
N LEU A 311 -3.42 6.49 3.19
CA LEU A 311 -2.10 5.90 2.94
C LEU A 311 -1.71 5.04 4.13
N ALA A 312 -1.27 3.81 3.86
CA ALA A 312 -0.93 2.84 4.89
C ALA A 312 0.37 3.18 5.64
N ASP A 313 1.23 4.02 5.07
CA ASP A 313 2.48 4.45 5.70
C ASP A 313 2.75 5.95 5.51
N GLN A 314 3.48 6.55 6.48
CA GLN A 314 3.70 8.00 6.56
C GLN A 314 4.61 8.56 5.44
N ASP A 315 5.42 7.71 4.82
CA ASP A 315 6.34 8.07 3.74
C ASP A 315 5.71 7.91 2.35
N SER A 316 4.52 7.33 2.26
CA SER A 316 3.79 7.19 1.01
C SER A 316 3.24 8.55 0.60
N ARG A 317 3.15 8.76 -0.71
CA ARG A 317 2.49 9.92 -1.29
C ARG A 317 1.62 9.40 -2.42
N TRP A 318 0.35 9.78 -2.48
CA TRP A 318 -0.48 9.42 -3.62
C TRP A 318 0.13 9.99 -4.91
N VAL A 319 0.02 9.27 -6.03
CA VAL A 319 0.46 9.78 -7.33
C VAL A 319 -0.69 10.64 -7.87
N THR A 320 -0.45 11.93 -8.13
CA THR A 320 -1.49 12.87 -8.58
C THR A 320 -2.33 12.28 -9.71
N ASP A 321 -3.66 12.35 -9.55
CA ASP A 321 -4.67 11.85 -10.49
C ASP A 321 -4.62 10.34 -10.79
N MET A 322 -3.80 9.58 -10.07
CA MET A 322 -3.75 8.12 -10.21
C MET A 322 -4.99 7.49 -9.60
N GLU A 323 -5.77 6.82 -10.43
CA GLU A 323 -6.93 6.06 -9.99
C GLU A 323 -6.50 4.79 -9.23
N VAL A 324 -7.10 4.58 -8.06
CA VAL A 324 -7.03 3.36 -7.25
C VAL A 324 -8.45 2.90 -6.94
N LYS A 325 -8.73 1.64 -7.26
CA LYS A 325 -9.99 0.95 -6.99
C LYS A 325 -9.90 0.11 -5.73
N ALA A 326 -10.91 0.20 -4.87
CA ALA A 326 -11.12 -0.65 -3.71
C ALA A 326 -12.40 -1.47 -3.90
N ARG A 327 -12.40 -2.71 -3.41
CA ARG A 327 -13.56 -3.60 -3.38
C ARG A 327 -13.95 -3.95 -1.95
N GLY A 328 -15.22 -3.78 -1.64
CA GLY A 328 -15.83 -4.13 -0.37
C GLY A 328 -16.49 -5.51 -0.44
N TYR A 329 -16.39 -6.26 0.64
CA TYR A 329 -17.02 -7.56 0.86
C TYR A 329 -17.84 -7.46 2.13
N TYR A 330 -19.16 -7.54 2.01
CA TYR A 330 -20.07 -7.50 3.14
C TYR A 330 -20.45 -8.92 3.56
N PHE A 331 -20.36 -9.17 4.85
CA PHE A 331 -20.70 -10.43 5.50
C PHE A 331 -21.87 -10.18 6.43
N ASP A 332 -22.82 -11.10 6.50
CA ASP A 332 -23.93 -11.09 7.45
C ASP A 332 -24.05 -12.47 8.14
N GLY A 333 -25.09 -12.66 8.95
CA GLY A 333 -25.37 -13.89 9.67
C GLY A 333 -24.37 -14.19 10.79
N ILE A 334 -23.59 -13.19 11.22
CA ILE A 334 -22.54 -13.39 12.22
C ILE A 334 -23.18 -13.60 13.60
N ALA A 335 -22.68 -14.58 14.35
CA ALA A 335 -23.19 -14.89 15.68
C ALA A 335 -22.62 -13.93 16.75
N ARG A 336 -23.41 -13.65 17.80
CA ARG A 336 -22.99 -12.71 18.87
C ARG A 336 -21.67 -13.08 19.54
N HIS A 337 -21.35 -14.37 19.65
CA HIS A 337 -20.13 -14.84 20.31
C HIS A 337 -18.87 -14.61 19.46
N THR A 338 -19.02 -14.28 18.18
CA THR A 338 -17.92 -13.92 17.27
C THR A 338 -17.52 -12.44 17.42
N LEU A 339 -18.42 -11.59 17.94
CA LEU A 339 -18.14 -10.16 18.15
C LEU A 339 -16.91 -9.99 19.07
N GLY A 340 -16.03 -9.06 18.71
CA GLY A 340 -14.75 -8.82 19.39
C GLY A 340 -13.59 -9.71 18.90
N GLY A 341 -13.88 -10.75 18.11
CA GLY A 341 -12.88 -11.61 17.47
C GLY A 341 -12.31 -10.98 16.19
N ILE A 342 -11.72 -9.78 16.28
CA ILE A 342 -11.16 -9.07 15.12
C ILE A 342 -10.09 -9.95 14.45
N VAL A 343 -10.24 -10.14 13.13
CA VAL A 343 -9.27 -10.89 12.33
C VAL A 343 -8.57 -9.94 11.38
N ALA A 344 -7.31 -9.62 11.68
CA ALA A 344 -6.47 -8.78 10.82
C ALA A 344 -5.81 -9.59 9.69
N PRO A 345 -5.48 -8.96 8.55
CA PRO A 345 -4.60 -9.54 7.56
C PRO A 345 -3.18 -9.71 8.12
N LYS A 346 -2.49 -10.78 7.72
CA LYS A 346 -1.09 -11.00 8.09
C LYS A 346 -0.17 -10.12 7.25
N THR A 347 1.05 -9.90 7.72
CA THR A 347 2.07 -9.17 6.95
C THR A 347 2.30 -9.83 5.59
N GLN A 348 2.17 -9.05 4.51
CA GLN A 348 2.30 -9.51 3.11
C GLN A 348 1.30 -10.60 2.67
N GLU A 349 0.22 -10.81 3.42
CA GLU A 349 -0.90 -11.65 2.95
C GLU A 349 -1.59 -10.94 1.78
N SER A 350 -1.87 -11.69 0.70
CA SER A 350 -2.65 -11.14 -0.41
C SER A 350 -4.11 -10.96 0.02
N ALA A 351 -4.85 -10.09 -0.69
CA ALA A 351 -6.26 -9.91 -0.40
C ALA A 351 -7.05 -11.21 -0.59
N ASP A 352 -6.67 -12.03 -1.56
CA ASP A 352 -7.35 -13.30 -1.86
C ASP A 352 -7.05 -14.37 -0.82
N ASP A 353 -5.81 -14.47 -0.34
CA ASP A 353 -5.45 -15.38 0.77
C ASP A 353 -6.19 -14.99 2.05
N PHE A 354 -6.32 -13.69 2.33
CA PHE A 354 -7.05 -13.20 3.48
C PHE A 354 -8.54 -13.57 3.41
N LEU A 355 -9.20 -13.31 2.28
CA LEU A 355 -10.61 -13.68 2.08
C LEU A 355 -10.82 -15.20 2.10
N ALA A 356 -9.89 -15.98 1.52
CA ALA A 356 -9.94 -17.44 1.58
C ALA A 356 -9.81 -17.95 3.02
N ARG A 357 -9.00 -17.30 3.86
CA ARG A 357 -8.87 -17.62 5.28
C ARG A 357 -10.15 -17.30 6.06
N LEU A 358 -10.85 -16.21 5.75
CA LEU A 358 -12.17 -15.93 6.32
C LEU A 358 -13.19 -17.00 5.89
N ALA A 359 -13.17 -17.41 4.62
CA ALA A 359 -14.05 -18.46 4.11
C ALA A 359 -13.81 -19.83 4.79
N MET A 360 -12.54 -20.20 5.04
CA MET A 360 -12.21 -21.41 5.81
C MET A 360 -12.68 -21.33 7.27
N ALA A 361 -12.82 -20.14 7.83
CA ALA A 361 -13.40 -19.91 9.15
C ALA A 361 -14.94 -19.87 9.14
N GLY A 362 -15.58 -20.11 7.98
CA GLY A 362 -17.03 -20.13 7.82
C GLY A 362 -17.65 -18.79 7.42
N HIS A 363 -16.84 -17.75 7.18
CA HIS A 363 -17.32 -16.42 6.78
C HIS A 363 -17.24 -16.24 5.27
N LYS A 364 -18.39 -16.20 4.60
CA LYS A 364 -18.49 -15.94 3.16
C LYS A 364 -19.20 -14.60 2.92
N PRO A 365 -18.72 -13.78 1.99
CA PRO A 365 -19.39 -12.53 1.67
C PRO A 365 -20.73 -12.82 0.98
N VAL A 366 -21.74 -12.03 1.30
CA VAL A 366 -23.09 -12.10 0.72
C VAL A 366 -23.40 -10.91 -0.18
N ALA A 367 -22.58 -9.85 -0.11
CA ALA A 367 -22.70 -8.68 -0.96
C ALA A 367 -21.35 -7.99 -1.18
N TYR A 368 -21.32 -7.08 -2.15
CA TYR A 368 -20.10 -6.47 -2.66
C TYR A 368 -20.27 -4.96 -2.81
N GLY A 369 -19.18 -4.21 -2.61
CA GLY A 369 -19.13 -2.76 -2.80
C GLY A 369 -17.94 -2.35 -3.64
N THR A 370 -18.01 -1.18 -4.26
CA THR A 370 -16.89 -0.60 -5.01
C THR A 370 -16.67 0.84 -4.61
N ALA A 371 -15.41 1.26 -4.58
CA ALA A 371 -15.02 2.64 -4.36
C ALA A 371 -13.77 2.96 -5.18
N THR A 372 -13.73 4.15 -5.78
CA THR A 372 -12.63 4.58 -6.64
C THR A 372 -12.14 5.95 -6.21
N PHE A 373 -10.83 6.12 -6.15
CA PHE A 373 -10.18 7.33 -5.64
C PHE A 373 -9.05 7.77 -6.57
N THR A 374 -8.86 9.09 -6.68
CA THR A 374 -7.75 9.73 -7.41
C THR A 374 -6.77 10.45 -6.48
N GLY A 375 -7.05 10.46 -5.17
CA GLY A 375 -6.22 11.09 -4.16
C GLY A 375 -6.58 10.61 -2.74
N PRO A 376 -5.79 11.00 -1.71
CA PRO A 376 -6.07 10.69 -0.33
C PRO A 376 -7.21 11.58 0.22
N ASN A 377 -7.86 11.15 1.30
CA ASN A 377 -8.96 11.84 1.99
C ASN A 377 -10.21 12.09 1.12
N GLN A 378 -10.38 11.31 0.05
CA GLN A 378 -11.61 11.30 -0.73
C GLN A 378 -12.58 10.30 -0.11
N ARG A 379 -13.85 10.67 -0.02
CA ARG A 379 -14.90 9.80 0.53
C ARG A 379 -15.85 9.35 -0.56
N VAL A 380 -16.18 8.06 -0.55
CA VAL A 380 -17.20 7.44 -1.41
C VAL A 380 -18.24 6.79 -0.50
N HIS A 381 -19.52 7.08 -0.75
CA HIS A 381 -20.63 6.39 -0.12
C HIS A 381 -20.98 5.16 -0.96
N ALA A 382 -20.57 3.99 -0.49
CA ALA A 382 -20.70 2.73 -1.21
C ALA A 382 -21.97 1.99 -0.80
N GLN A 383 -22.72 1.46 -1.77
CA GLN A 383 -23.89 0.61 -1.54
C GLN A 383 -23.53 -0.86 -1.80
N ALA A 384 -24.04 -1.75 -0.95
CA ALA A 384 -23.91 -3.18 -1.14
C ALA A 384 -24.75 -3.69 -2.32
N MET A 385 -24.13 -4.47 -3.20
CA MET A 385 -24.73 -5.10 -4.38
C MET A 385 -24.68 -6.63 -4.24
N THR A 386 -25.65 -7.32 -4.84
CA THR A 386 -25.76 -8.80 -4.76
C THR A 386 -24.67 -9.54 -5.55
N ALA A 387 -24.02 -8.86 -6.50
CA ALA A 387 -22.93 -9.42 -7.31
C ALA A 387 -21.78 -8.40 -7.43
N PRO A 388 -20.53 -8.86 -7.63
CA PRO A 388 -19.41 -7.97 -7.92
C PRO A 388 -19.69 -7.14 -9.17
N ASP A 389 -19.48 -5.83 -9.11
CA ASP A 389 -19.75 -4.87 -10.20
C ASP A 389 -21.21 -4.90 -10.73
N GLY A 390 -22.13 -5.48 -9.97
CA GLY A 390 -23.56 -5.54 -10.29
C GLY A 390 -24.30 -4.25 -9.94
N SER A 391 -25.54 -4.15 -10.39
CA SER A 391 -26.43 -2.99 -10.16
C SER A 391 -27.61 -3.29 -9.24
N THR A 392 -27.79 -4.55 -8.81
CA THR A 392 -28.90 -4.95 -7.94
C THR A 392 -28.49 -4.77 -6.48
N PRO A 393 -29.18 -3.89 -5.72
CA PRO A 393 -28.88 -3.69 -4.32
C PRO A 393 -29.08 -4.97 -3.50
N TYR A 394 -28.15 -5.22 -2.59
CA TYR A 394 -28.37 -6.19 -1.52
C TYR A 394 -29.26 -5.55 -0.45
N LEU A 395 -30.31 -6.27 -0.06
CA LEU A 395 -31.22 -5.90 1.02
C LEU A 395 -31.05 -6.90 2.16
N THR A 396 -31.02 -6.39 3.39
CA THR A 396 -31.05 -7.24 4.58
C THR A 396 -32.30 -8.11 4.60
N HIS A 397 -32.19 -9.31 5.16
CA HIS A 397 -33.26 -10.29 5.19
C HIS A 397 -33.37 -10.92 6.58
N GLN A 398 -34.45 -11.68 6.81
CA GLN A 398 -34.63 -12.37 8.08
C GLN A 398 -33.42 -13.27 8.37
N GLY A 399 -32.79 -13.09 9.53
CA GLY A 399 -31.59 -13.82 9.91
C GLY A 399 -30.26 -13.17 9.50
N SER A 400 -30.27 -12.01 8.83
CA SER A 400 -29.03 -11.26 8.53
C SER A 400 -28.23 -10.89 9.78
N ARG A 401 -28.88 -10.74 10.95
CA ARG A 401 -28.22 -10.57 12.27
C ARG A 401 -27.06 -9.54 12.21
N PHE A 402 -25.90 -9.86 12.78
CA PHE A 402 -24.73 -8.98 12.73
C PHE A 402 -24.02 -9.08 11.38
N GLY A 403 -23.64 -7.94 10.83
CA GLY A 403 -22.86 -7.84 9.60
C GLY A 403 -21.60 -7.00 9.75
N THR A 404 -20.68 -7.14 8.81
CA THR A 404 -19.44 -6.36 8.74
C THR A 404 -18.91 -6.24 7.32
N TRP A 405 -18.24 -5.13 7.03
CA TRP A 405 -17.45 -4.96 5.81
C TRP A 405 -16.00 -5.40 5.96
N VAL A 406 -15.43 -5.86 4.86
CA VAL A 406 -13.98 -5.96 4.62
C VAL A 406 -13.68 -5.28 3.29
N TRP A 407 -12.78 -4.31 3.29
CA TRP A 407 -12.34 -3.63 2.08
C TRP A 407 -10.94 -4.06 1.68
N VAL A 408 -10.73 -4.22 0.38
CA VAL A 408 -9.43 -4.59 -0.18
C VAL A 408 -9.06 -3.69 -1.36
N ILE A 409 -7.78 -3.40 -1.48
CA ILE A 409 -7.18 -2.82 -2.68
C ILE A 409 -6.27 -3.90 -3.25
N ARG A 410 -6.70 -4.56 -4.32
CA ARG A 410 -5.83 -5.52 -5.01
C ARG A 410 -5.01 -4.81 -6.04
N ARG A 411 -3.75 -5.17 -6.12
CA ARG A 411 -2.87 -4.73 -7.20
C ARG A 411 -3.34 -5.26 -8.55
N ALA A 412 -3.81 -6.51 -8.61
CA ALA A 412 -4.26 -7.14 -9.85
C ALA A 412 -5.45 -6.42 -10.52
N ASP A 413 -6.32 -5.78 -9.72
CA ASP A 413 -7.54 -5.10 -10.19
C ASP A 413 -7.29 -3.72 -10.82
N GLN A 414 -6.08 -3.19 -10.68
CA GLN A 414 -5.77 -1.83 -11.11
C GLN A 414 -5.36 -1.77 -12.58
N SER A 415 -5.29 -0.56 -13.12
CA SER A 415 -4.66 -0.33 -14.43
C SER A 415 -3.18 -0.76 -14.42
N ASP A 416 -2.63 -1.09 -15.59
CA ASP A 416 -1.20 -1.47 -15.69
C ASP A 416 -0.26 -0.36 -15.25
N GLN A 417 -0.66 0.90 -15.43
CA GLN A 417 0.05 2.06 -14.90
C GLN A 417 0.05 2.03 -13.36
N THR A 418 -1.13 1.94 -12.73
CA THR A 418 -1.29 1.93 -11.27
C THR A 418 -0.54 0.76 -10.63
N LYS A 419 -0.57 -0.44 -11.24
CA LYS A 419 0.18 -1.64 -10.80
C LYS A 419 1.66 -1.36 -10.61
N GLY A 420 2.25 -0.50 -11.44
CA GLY A 420 3.66 -0.13 -11.38
C GLY A 420 4.04 0.77 -10.20
N TYR A 421 3.04 1.31 -9.48
CA TYR A 421 3.22 2.21 -8.33
C TYR A 421 2.74 1.62 -7.01
N LEU A 422 1.95 0.55 -6.99
CA LEU A 422 1.52 -0.07 -5.73
C LEU A 422 2.59 -0.97 -5.13
N THR A 423 2.81 -0.85 -3.82
CA THR A 423 3.70 -1.74 -3.06
C THR A 423 3.20 -3.18 -2.98
N GLY A 424 1.89 -3.38 -3.07
CA GLY A 424 1.23 -4.67 -2.91
C GLY A 424 -0.28 -4.49 -2.69
N ASP A 425 -0.93 -5.55 -2.26
CA ASP A 425 -2.32 -5.51 -1.83
C ASP A 425 -2.47 -4.84 -0.46
N TRP A 426 -3.67 -4.35 -0.18
CA TRP A 426 -4.08 -3.88 1.14
C TRP A 426 -5.45 -4.46 1.49
N SER A 427 -5.71 -4.71 2.78
CA SER A 427 -7.01 -5.18 3.29
C SER A 427 -7.31 -4.57 4.66
N SER A 428 -8.57 -4.22 4.92
CA SER A 428 -9.05 -3.90 6.28
C SER A 428 -9.18 -5.18 7.11
N ALA A 429 -9.36 -5.05 8.42
CA ALA A 429 -9.62 -6.21 9.24
C ALA A 429 -11.10 -6.61 9.16
N PHE A 430 -11.37 -7.87 9.48
CA PHE A 430 -12.73 -8.40 9.61
C PHE A 430 -13.25 -8.15 11.03
N LEU A 431 -14.54 -7.79 11.14
CA LEU A 431 -15.25 -7.48 12.39
C LEU A 431 -14.71 -6.25 13.13
N GLU A 432 -14.21 -5.25 12.41
CA GLU A 432 -13.93 -3.96 13.03
C GLU A 432 -15.23 -3.28 13.47
N ALA A 433 -15.23 -2.69 14.66
CA ALA A 433 -16.42 -2.11 15.25
C ALA A 433 -17.04 -1.00 14.39
N ALA A 434 -16.21 -0.17 13.73
CA ALA A 434 -16.67 0.87 12.82
C ALA A 434 -17.40 0.29 11.59
N GLU A 435 -17.02 -0.91 11.17
CA GLU A 435 -17.48 -1.60 9.96
C GLU A 435 -18.68 -2.51 10.17
N SER A 436 -19.11 -2.64 11.41
CA SER A 436 -20.12 -3.61 11.81
C SER A 436 -21.46 -2.95 12.11
N ASN A 437 -22.53 -3.63 11.72
CA ASN A 437 -23.92 -3.27 11.92
C ASN A 437 -24.73 -4.51 12.39
N VAL A 438 -26.00 -4.29 12.71
CA VAL A 438 -26.96 -5.34 13.01
C VAL A 438 -28.26 -5.11 12.25
N ALA A 439 -28.81 -6.18 11.68
CA ALA A 439 -30.11 -6.20 11.02
C ALA A 439 -31.17 -6.73 12.00
N ARG A 440 -32.27 -6.00 12.12
CA ARG A 440 -33.41 -6.30 12.98
C ARG A 440 -34.34 -7.29 12.32
N ASP A 441 -34.46 -8.46 12.92
CA ASP A 441 -35.45 -9.47 12.55
C ASP A 441 -36.86 -8.95 12.80
N ARG A 442 -37.82 -9.43 12.02
CA ARG A 442 -39.26 -9.18 12.25
C ARG A 442 -39.88 -10.36 12.94
N VAL A 443 -40.81 -10.08 13.85
CA VAL A 443 -41.62 -11.09 14.53
C VAL A 443 -43.02 -11.14 13.93
N THR A 444 -43.64 -12.31 14.02
CA THR A 444 -45.04 -12.54 13.68
C THR A 444 -45.75 -13.02 14.94
N VAL A 445 -46.90 -12.43 15.22
CA VAL A 445 -47.72 -12.69 16.40
C VAL A 445 -49.09 -13.14 15.95
N LYS A 446 -49.62 -14.18 16.59
CA LYS A 446 -51.00 -14.64 16.45
C LYS A 446 -51.59 -14.75 17.85
N SER A 447 -52.71 -14.08 18.10
CA SER A 447 -53.44 -14.14 19.36
C SER A 447 -54.86 -14.65 19.10
N THR A 448 -55.42 -15.40 20.05
CA THR A 448 -56.76 -15.99 19.95
C THR A 448 -57.32 -16.16 21.35
N VAL A 449 -58.34 -15.34 21.66
CA VAL A 449 -59.06 -15.43 22.92
C VAL A 449 -59.70 -16.81 23.07
N THR A 450 -59.77 -17.29 24.31
CA THR A 450 -60.34 -18.60 24.61
C THR A 450 -61.85 -18.61 24.35
N GLU A 451 -62.52 -17.51 24.69
CA GLU A 451 -63.96 -17.31 24.52
C GLU A 451 -64.20 -15.98 23.81
N HIS A 452 -64.97 -16.00 22.71
CA HIS A 452 -65.38 -14.76 22.02
C HIS A 452 -66.59 -14.09 22.67
N SER A 453 -67.24 -14.75 23.62
CA SER A 453 -68.39 -14.24 24.37
C SER A 453 -68.32 -14.73 25.81
N ALA A 454 -68.54 -13.83 26.77
CA ALA A 454 -68.50 -14.12 28.20
C ALA A 454 -69.52 -13.24 28.96
N GLU A 455 -69.71 -13.51 30.25
CA GLU A 455 -70.57 -12.70 31.12
C GLU A 455 -69.72 -11.86 32.10
N VAL A 456 -70.31 -10.79 32.64
CA VAL A 456 -69.68 -10.02 33.72
C VAL A 456 -69.38 -10.95 34.89
N GLY A 457 -68.12 -10.94 35.35
CA GLY A 457 -67.60 -11.82 36.38
C GLY A 457 -66.83 -13.05 35.87
N SER A 458 -66.86 -13.33 34.56
CA SER A 458 -66.02 -14.38 33.95
C SER A 458 -64.53 -14.01 33.98
N GLU A 459 -63.68 -15.02 34.16
CA GLU A 459 -62.24 -14.89 33.95
C GLU A 459 -61.91 -15.00 32.47
N LEU A 460 -61.13 -14.05 31.93
CA LEU A 460 -60.76 -14.03 30.52
C LEU A 460 -59.36 -14.62 30.30
N SER A 461 -59.15 -15.25 29.15
CA SER A 461 -57.86 -15.81 28.76
C SER A 461 -57.63 -15.79 27.25
N ASP A 462 -56.36 -15.84 26.86
CA ASP A 462 -55.88 -15.78 25.47
C ASP A 462 -54.70 -16.74 25.26
N THR A 463 -54.50 -17.19 24.02
CA THR A 463 -53.33 -17.96 23.59
C THR A 463 -52.58 -17.19 22.52
N ILE A 464 -51.35 -16.77 22.85
CA ILE A 464 -50.50 -15.98 21.94
C ILE A 464 -49.34 -16.81 21.45
N THR A 465 -49.19 -16.94 20.13
CA THR A 465 -48.04 -17.58 19.49
C THR A 465 -47.16 -16.54 18.79
N VAL A 466 -45.89 -16.49 19.18
CA VAL A 466 -44.89 -15.56 18.63
C VAL A 466 -43.77 -16.33 17.93
N THR A 467 -43.37 -15.86 16.75
CA THR A 467 -42.27 -16.42 15.95
C THR A 467 -41.42 -15.31 15.35
N GLY A 468 -40.18 -15.60 14.98
CA GLY A 468 -39.28 -14.67 14.29
C GLY A 468 -38.24 -13.99 15.18
N PHE A 469 -38.26 -14.19 16.50
CA PHE A 469 -37.14 -13.79 17.36
C PHE A 469 -35.88 -14.60 17.03
N PRO A 470 -34.67 -14.02 17.14
CA PRO A 470 -33.44 -14.79 17.20
C PRO A 470 -33.56 -15.89 18.26
N SER A 471 -33.00 -17.08 17.98
CA SER A 471 -33.10 -18.23 18.88
C SER A 471 -32.49 -17.99 20.27
N ASP A 472 -31.58 -17.00 20.37
CA ASP A 472 -30.89 -16.58 21.59
C ASP A 472 -31.37 -15.20 22.07
N HIS A 473 -32.56 -14.75 21.67
CA HIS A 473 -33.12 -13.47 22.09
C HIS A 473 -33.43 -13.46 23.60
N GLY A 474 -33.11 -12.35 24.27
CA GLY A 474 -33.18 -12.19 25.72
C GLY A 474 -31.87 -12.51 26.44
N GLU A 475 -30.92 -13.16 25.76
CA GLU A 475 -29.61 -13.51 26.32
C GLU A 475 -28.50 -12.53 25.93
N PHE A 476 -28.66 -11.73 24.87
CA PHE A 476 -27.62 -10.79 24.45
C PHE A 476 -27.62 -9.55 25.33
N THR A 477 -26.53 -9.35 26.08
CA THR A 477 -26.38 -8.25 27.04
C THR A 477 -25.85 -6.96 26.41
N GLY A 478 -25.80 -6.88 25.07
CA GLY A 478 -25.24 -5.77 24.33
C GLY A 478 -23.72 -5.84 24.16
N ASN A 479 -23.19 -4.94 23.33
CA ASN A 479 -21.76 -4.79 23.09
C ASN A 479 -21.41 -3.30 22.87
N ALA A 480 -20.93 -2.64 23.93
CA ALA A 480 -20.60 -1.22 23.91
C ALA A 480 -19.47 -0.86 22.94
N ALA A 481 -18.52 -1.77 22.67
CA ALA A 481 -17.42 -1.51 21.74
C ALA A 481 -17.92 -1.39 20.28
N TYR A 482 -18.99 -2.11 19.94
CA TYR A 482 -19.63 -2.08 18.64
C TYR A 482 -20.80 -1.08 18.57
N GLY A 483 -21.27 -0.60 19.72
CA GLY A 483 -22.44 0.28 19.83
C GLY A 483 -23.78 -0.45 19.73
N PHE A 484 -23.82 -1.74 20.07
CA PHE A 484 -25.06 -2.55 20.05
C PHE A 484 -25.67 -2.64 21.45
N GLY A 485 -26.96 -2.37 21.56
CA GLY A 485 -27.77 -2.50 22.77
C GLY A 485 -28.04 -3.94 23.19
N ALA A 486 -28.43 -4.12 24.45
CA ALA A 486 -28.89 -5.40 24.97
C ALA A 486 -30.31 -5.72 24.46
N ASP A 487 -30.63 -7.00 24.38
CA ASP A 487 -32.00 -7.42 24.08
C ASP A 487 -32.95 -6.96 25.18
N ARG A 488 -34.17 -6.64 24.77
CA ARG A 488 -35.29 -6.54 25.71
C ARG A 488 -35.78 -7.94 26.04
N LYS A 489 -35.70 -8.30 27.33
CA LYS A 489 -36.10 -9.63 27.81
C LYS A 489 -37.59 -9.91 27.74
N TYR A 490 -38.41 -8.85 27.74
CA TYR A 490 -39.85 -8.96 27.89
C TYR A 490 -40.58 -8.21 26.76
N ALA A 491 -41.64 -8.83 26.27
CA ALA A 491 -42.73 -8.19 25.57
C ALA A 491 -43.88 -7.97 26.58
N GLN A 492 -44.85 -7.15 26.22
CA GLN A 492 -45.97 -6.82 27.09
C GLN A 492 -47.27 -7.36 26.50
N VAL A 493 -48.14 -7.91 27.34
CA VAL A 493 -49.53 -8.19 26.98
C VAL A 493 -50.40 -7.30 27.82
N SER A 494 -51.25 -6.51 27.17
CA SER A 494 -52.21 -5.63 27.83
C SER A 494 -53.62 -6.02 27.46
N VAL A 495 -54.54 -5.95 28.42
CA VAL A 495 -55.96 -6.12 28.15
C VAL A 495 -56.63 -4.76 28.19
N TRP A 496 -57.36 -4.44 27.13
CA TRP A 496 -58.08 -3.18 26.97
C TRP A 496 -59.57 -3.43 27.00
N TRP A 497 -60.29 -2.62 27.76
CA TRP A 497 -61.74 -2.58 27.74
C TRP A 497 -62.21 -1.44 26.85
N SER A 498 -63.24 -1.68 26.03
CA SER A 498 -64.00 -0.65 25.35
C SER A 498 -65.51 -0.89 25.33
N GLY A 499 -66.29 0.13 25.67
CA GLY A 499 -67.73 0.03 25.85
C GLY A 499 -68.32 1.32 26.39
N ASP A 500 -69.65 1.38 26.48
CA ASP A 500 -70.33 2.46 27.20
C ASP A 500 -70.45 2.04 28.67
N PRO A 501 -69.88 2.76 29.64
CA PRO A 501 -69.90 2.31 31.03
C PRO A 501 -71.30 2.31 31.68
N ASN A 502 -72.32 2.90 31.02
CA ASN A 502 -73.66 3.04 31.58
C ASN A 502 -74.76 2.38 30.74
N ASP A 503 -74.48 1.98 29.50
CA ASP A 503 -75.49 1.46 28.58
C ASP A 503 -74.97 0.27 27.75
N PRO A 504 -75.25 -0.98 28.16
CA PRO A 504 -74.85 -2.17 27.41
C PRO A 504 -75.37 -2.22 25.97
N ALA A 505 -76.47 -1.54 25.66
CA ALA A 505 -77.01 -1.49 24.31
C ALA A 505 -76.15 -0.62 23.37
N ASN A 506 -75.28 0.24 23.93
CA ASN A 506 -74.42 1.16 23.19
C ASN A 506 -72.97 0.66 23.04
N ASP A 507 -72.61 -0.50 23.59
CA ASP A 507 -71.24 -1.04 23.51
C ASP A 507 -70.71 -1.21 22.08
N ASP A 508 -71.58 -1.51 21.11
CA ASP A 508 -71.19 -1.69 19.72
C ASP A 508 -70.70 -0.39 19.06
N ALA A 509 -71.05 0.79 19.59
CA ALA A 509 -70.49 2.07 19.16
C ALA A 509 -68.99 2.19 19.50
N TYR A 510 -68.53 1.45 20.50
CA TYR A 510 -67.16 1.41 21.00
C TYR A 510 -66.45 0.09 20.69
N LYS A 511 -66.99 -0.66 19.72
CA LYS A 511 -66.35 -1.87 19.23
C LYS A 511 -64.92 -1.55 18.76
N PRO A 512 -63.91 -2.36 19.13
CA PRO A 512 -62.53 -2.15 18.70
C PRO A 512 -62.40 -2.04 17.18
N THR A 513 -61.91 -0.89 16.71
CA THR A 513 -61.70 -0.55 15.30
C THR A 513 -60.32 0.09 15.10
N GLY A 514 -59.67 -0.23 13.98
CA GLY A 514 -58.31 0.22 13.70
C GLY A 514 -57.23 -0.65 14.36
N ALA A 515 -56.07 -0.74 13.70
CA ALA A 515 -54.98 -1.61 14.14
C ALA A 515 -54.33 -1.18 15.47
N ALA A 516 -54.33 0.12 15.74
CA ALA A 516 -53.67 0.71 16.89
C ALA A 516 -54.65 0.91 18.04
N VAL A 517 -54.15 0.74 19.26
CA VAL A 517 -54.91 1.03 20.47
C VAL A 517 -55.23 2.54 20.55
N PRO A 518 -56.49 2.94 20.78
CA PRO A 518 -56.87 4.34 20.91
C PRO A 518 -56.29 5.00 22.17
N ALA A 519 -56.28 6.33 22.19
CA ALA A 519 -55.90 7.05 23.40
C ALA A 519 -56.88 6.74 24.54
N PRO A 520 -56.41 6.52 25.78
CA PRO A 520 -57.32 6.21 26.89
C PRO A 520 -58.35 7.31 27.14
N ASP A 521 -59.61 6.91 27.28
CA ASP A 521 -60.75 7.77 27.61
C ASP A 521 -61.77 7.02 28.48
N GLU A 522 -62.96 7.59 28.69
CA GLU A 522 -64.02 6.97 29.50
C GLU A 522 -64.57 5.68 28.89
N ASN A 523 -64.39 5.46 27.59
CA ASN A 523 -64.91 4.34 26.82
C ASN A 523 -63.79 3.40 26.31
N HIS A 524 -62.52 3.68 26.61
CA HIS A 524 -61.34 2.90 26.24
C HIS A 524 -60.30 2.98 27.36
N ARG A 525 -60.08 1.89 28.09
CA ARG A 525 -59.07 1.89 29.17
C ARG A 525 -58.29 0.59 29.21
N LYS A 526 -57.00 0.70 29.52
CA LYS A 526 -56.17 -0.45 29.84
C LYS A 526 -56.56 -0.98 31.21
N VAL A 527 -56.97 -2.24 31.28
CA VAL A 527 -57.42 -2.90 32.51
C VAL A 527 -56.23 -3.50 33.25
N VAL A 528 -55.36 -4.20 32.52
CA VAL A 528 -54.19 -4.89 33.09
C VAL A 528 -53.08 -4.99 32.05
N GLU A 529 -51.84 -5.16 32.53
CA GLU A 529 -50.65 -5.37 31.71
C GLU A 529 -49.73 -6.37 32.42
N TRP A 530 -49.14 -7.28 31.66
CA TRP A 530 -48.17 -8.26 32.12
C TRP A 530 -46.94 -8.27 31.23
N ASP A 531 -45.80 -8.62 31.83
CA ASP A 531 -44.59 -8.94 31.09
C ASP A 531 -44.59 -10.42 30.71
N ILE A 532 -44.27 -10.72 29.46
CA ILE A 532 -44.06 -12.08 28.97
C ILE A 532 -42.67 -12.19 28.32
N PRO A 533 -42.03 -13.38 28.33
CA PRO A 533 -40.73 -13.54 27.68
C PRO A 533 -40.77 -13.12 26.21
N ALA A 534 -39.84 -12.27 25.79
CA ALA A 534 -39.67 -11.89 24.39
C ALA A 534 -38.92 -13.01 23.63
N THR A 535 -39.57 -14.16 23.45
CA THR A 535 -39.00 -15.34 22.81
C THR A 535 -40.01 -15.99 21.86
N ASN A 536 -39.53 -16.86 20.97
CA ASN A 536 -40.43 -17.69 20.17
C ASN A 536 -41.16 -18.69 21.07
N GLY A 537 -42.46 -18.89 20.87
CA GLY A 537 -43.25 -19.82 21.65
C GLY A 537 -44.75 -19.54 21.61
N THR A 538 -45.50 -20.40 22.28
CA THR A 538 -46.93 -20.22 22.54
C THR A 538 -47.12 -19.98 24.04
N PHE A 539 -47.81 -18.90 24.38
CA PHE A 539 -48.01 -18.41 25.73
C PHE A 539 -49.49 -18.41 26.06
N SER A 540 -49.86 -19.00 27.20
CA SER A 540 -51.19 -18.88 27.78
C SER A 540 -51.25 -17.61 28.63
N ILE A 541 -52.21 -16.74 28.35
CA ILE A 541 -52.42 -15.46 29.03
C ILE A 541 -53.74 -15.53 29.80
N GLY A 542 -53.76 -15.05 31.04
CA GLY A 542 -54.95 -15.15 31.90
C GLY A 542 -55.11 -16.53 32.56
N ALA A 543 -56.27 -16.75 33.18
CA ALA A 543 -56.62 -18.00 33.87
C ALA A 543 -55.59 -18.47 34.92
N GLY A 544 -54.88 -17.54 35.56
CA GLY A 544 -53.84 -17.82 36.55
C GLY A 544 -52.52 -18.31 35.97
N SER A 545 -52.33 -18.27 34.65
CA SER A 545 -51.05 -18.60 34.00
C SER A 545 -49.95 -17.63 34.47
N PRO A 546 -48.72 -18.09 34.76
CA PRO A 546 -47.66 -17.22 35.29
C PRO A 546 -47.12 -16.28 34.22
N ASP A 547 -46.90 -15.02 34.59
CA ASP A 547 -46.19 -14.03 33.79
C ASP A 547 -44.66 -14.29 33.78
N ALA A 548 -43.88 -13.40 33.16
CA ALA A 548 -42.42 -13.53 33.09
C ALA A 548 -41.70 -13.45 34.45
N HIS A 549 -42.38 -12.96 35.49
CA HIS A 549 -41.88 -12.85 36.86
C HIS A 549 -42.36 -14.01 37.75
N GLY A 550 -43.31 -14.81 37.25
CA GLY A 550 -43.90 -15.95 37.94
C GLY A 550 -45.18 -15.60 38.70
N ASP A 551 -45.69 -14.38 38.56
CA ASP A 551 -46.94 -13.94 39.17
C ASP A 551 -48.13 -14.39 38.32
N PRO A 552 -49.25 -14.83 38.92
CA PRO A 552 -50.40 -15.31 38.16
C PRO A 552 -51.08 -14.16 37.40
N MET A 553 -51.27 -14.35 36.10
CA MET A 553 -52.04 -13.46 35.24
C MET A 553 -53.53 -13.77 35.40
N THR A 554 -54.27 -12.86 36.03
CA THR A 554 -55.72 -12.99 36.23
C THR A 554 -56.42 -11.72 35.76
N ILE A 555 -57.51 -11.89 35.02
CA ILE A 555 -58.38 -10.81 34.56
C ILE A 555 -59.83 -11.25 34.66
N ILE A 556 -60.60 -10.56 35.50
CA ILE A 556 -62.05 -10.75 35.62
C ILE A 556 -62.74 -9.65 34.85
N ALA A 557 -63.73 -10.00 34.02
CA ALA A 557 -64.52 -9.04 33.28
C ALA A 557 -65.48 -8.30 34.22
N GLU A 558 -65.08 -7.13 34.73
CA GLU A 558 -65.88 -6.36 35.70
C GLU A 558 -67.04 -5.58 35.07
N ASN A 559 -66.98 -5.32 33.76
CA ASN A 559 -67.97 -4.52 33.03
C ASN A 559 -68.37 -5.23 31.75
N HIS A 560 -69.60 -5.01 31.28
CA HIS A 560 -70.02 -5.36 29.92
C HIS A 560 -69.21 -4.54 28.89
N GLY A 561 -69.22 -4.97 27.62
CA GLY A 561 -68.46 -4.34 26.53
C GLY A 561 -67.43 -5.28 25.92
N TRP A 562 -66.43 -4.72 25.25
CA TRP A 562 -65.39 -5.46 24.53
C TRP A 562 -64.09 -5.49 25.33
N TYR A 563 -63.47 -6.67 25.42
CA TYR A 563 -62.12 -6.84 25.95
C TYR A 563 -61.20 -7.31 24.84
N VAL A 564 -60.03 -6.68 24.71
CA VAL A 564 -59.04 -7.00 23.67
C VAL A 564 -57.69 -7.26 24.31
N PHE A 565 -57.08 -8.39 23.95
CA PHE A 565 -55.69 -8.69 24.31
C PHE A 565 -54.77 -8.11 23.25
N VAL A 566 -53.81 -7.28 23.67
CA VAL A 566 -52.85 -6.65 22.78
C VAL A 566 -51.45 -7.02 23.22
N TRP A 567 -50.75 -7.75 22.37
CA TRP A 567 -49.33 -8.05 22.51
C TRP A 567 -48.49 -6.92 21.92
N GLU A 568 -47.44 -6.49 22.61
CA GLU A 568 -46.51 -5.47 22.12
C GLU A 568 -45.06 -5.78 22.49
N PHE A 569 -44.17 -5.59 21.52
CA PHE A 569 -42.74 -5.52 21.71
C PHE A 569 -42.20 -4.19 21.19
N LYS A 570 -41.56 -3.40 22.06
CA LYS A 570 -41.05 -2.06 21.74
C LYS A 570 -39.86 -2.04 20.77
N GLY A 571 -39.30 -3.20 20.43
CA GLY A 571 -38.12 -3.32 19.59
C GLY A 571 -36.81 -3.07 20.34
N ASP A 572 -35.73 -3.63 19.81
CA ASP A 572 -34.36 -3.35 20.20
C ASP A 572 -33.45 -3.37 18.96
N ASP A 573 -32.14 -3.49 19.15
CA ASP A 573 -31.18 -3.45 18.05
C ASP A 573 -31.16 -4.75 17.22
N ARG A 574 -31.76 -5.85 17.70
CA ARG A 574 -31.82 -7.14 16.99
C ARG A 574 -33.21 -7.50 16.48
N VAL A 575 -34.27 -6.90 17.02
CA VAL A 575 -35.65 -7.17 16.63
C VAL A 575 -36.45 -5.87 16.49
N ALA A 576 -37.16 -5.73 15.37
CA ALA A 576 -37.98 -4.57 15.09
C ALA A 576 -39.19 -4.49 16.05
N PRO A 577 -39.70 -3.28 16.36
CA PRO A 577 -40.94 -3.15 17.12
C PRO A 577 -42.11 -3.83 16.40
N ALA A 578 -42.99 -4.47 17.17
CA ALA A 578 -44.17 -5.16 16.66
C ALA A 578 -45.29 -5.14 17.70
N ALA A 579 -46.54 -5.14 17.23
CA ALA A 579 -47.72 -5.26 18.07
C ALA A 579 -48.81 -6.08 17.37
N SER A 580 -49.63 -6.78 18.15
CA SER A 580 -50.86 -7.37 17.65
C SER A 580 -51.92 -6.28 17.39
N ARG A 581 -52.99 -6.63 16.69
CA ARG A 581 -53.93 -5.63 16.17
C ARG A 581 -55.10 -5.44 17.11
N TYR A 582 -55.34 -4.20 17.53
CA TYR A 582 -56.46 -3.87 18.41
C TYR A 582 -57.86 -4.22 17.84
N ASP A 583 -58.01 -4.20 16.51
CA ASP A 583 -59.27 -4.52 15.84
C ASP A 583 -59.43 -5.97 15.41
N ASP A 584 -58.47 -6.85 15.74
CA ASP A 584 -58.56 -8.25 15.36
C ASP A 584 -59.74 -8.93 16.07
N ALA A 585 -60.60 -9.58 15.28
CA ALA A 585 -61.75 -10.29 15.79
C ALA A 585 -61.35 -11.49 16.66
N TRP A 586 -60.18 -12.08 16.40
CA TRP A 586 -59.66 -13.20 17.17
C TRP A 586 -59.08 -12.78 18.53
N GLU A 587 -58.73 -11.51 18.69
CA GLU A 587 -58.09 -10.97 19.90
C GLU A 587 -59.10 -10.35 20.87
N ARG A 588 -60.42 -10.41 20.56
CA ARG A 588 -61.47 -9.78 21.35
C ARG A 588 -62.58 -10.71 21.83
N THR A 589 -63.07 -10.40 23.03
CA THR A 589 -64.20 -11.05 23.69
C THR A 589 -65.30 -10.01 23.93
N ARG A 590 -66.55 -10.35 23.60
CA ARG A 590 -67.74 -9.56 23.98
C ARG A 590 -68.26 -10.03 25.33
N VAL A 591 -68.35 -9.13 26.29
CA VAL A 591 -68.88 -9.39 27.63
C VAL A 591 -70.26 -8.77 27.75
N THR A 592 -71.26 -9.56 28.17
CA THR A 592 -72.62 -9.07 28.43
C THR A 592 -72.96 -9.14 29.91
N GLU A 593 -73.92 -8.32 30.33
CA GLU A 593 -74.50 -8.49 31.66
C GLU A 593 -75.20 -9.86 31.77
N PRO A 594 -75.21 -10.49 32.97
CA PRO A 594 -75.95 -11.73 33.18
C PRO A 594 -77.43 -11.48 32.89
N CYS A 595 -78.06 -12.33 32.09
CA CYS A 595 -79.51 -12.27 31.94
C CYS A 595 -80.16 -12.50 33.32
N GLU A 596 -81.08 -11.62 33.73
CA GLU A 596 -81.99 -11.96 34.84
C GLU A 596 -82.69 -13.28 34.50
N PRO A 597 -82.80 -14.22 35.45
CA PRO A 597 -83.52 -15.46 35.19
C PRO A 597 -84.95 -15.09 34.80
N CYS A 598 -85.34 -15.43 33.57
CA CYS A 598 -86.74 -15.36 33.18
C CYS A 598 -87.56 -16.10 34.25
N GLU A 599 -88.59 -15.46 34.80
CA GLU A 599 -89.59 -16.18 35.59
C GLU A 599 -90.06 -17.37 34.74
N PRO A 600 -90.16 -18.59 35.32
CA PRO A 600 -90.63 -19.73 34.56
C PRO A 600 -92.03 -19.40 34.03
N GLU A 601 -92.19 -19.34 32.71
CA GLU A 601 -93.53 -19.25 32.13
C GLU A 601 -94.34 -20.45 32.65
N GLU A 602 -95.55 -20.18 33.14
CA GLU A 602 -96.47 -21.24 33.56
C GLU A 602 -96.64 -22.24 32.39
N PRO A 603 -96.71 -23.56 32.67
CA PRO A 603 -96.86 -24.53 31.60
C PRO A 603 -98.17 -24.28 30.86
N CYS A 604 -98.08 -23.92 29.57
CA CYS A 604 -99.23 -23.86 28.69
C CYS A 604 -99.93 -25.24 28.66
N GLU A 605 -101.26 -25.24 28.81
CA GLU A 605 -102.09 -26.42 28.57
C GLU A 605 -101.92 -26.90 27.12
N PRO A 606 -101.88 -28.21 26.86
CA PRO A 606 -101.75 -28.72 25.50
C PRO A 606 -103.04 -28.48 24.71
N GLU A 607 -102.95 -27.71 23.62
CA GLU A 607 -104.02 -27.65 22.62
C GLU A 607 -104.06 -28.93 21.76
N GLU A 608 -105.27 -29.34 21.39
CA GLU A 608 -105.52 -30.46 20.47
C GLU A 608 -104.94 -30.17 19.08
N PRO A 609 -104.42 -31.17 18.36
CA PRO A 609 -103.84 -30.97 17.03
C PRO A 609 -104.92 -30.61 16.00
N GLU A 610 -104.79 -29.46 15.35
CA GLU A 610 -105.55 -29.13 14.13
C GLU A 610 -105.03 -29.92 12.92
N GLU A 611 -105.95 -30.33 12.04
CA GLU A 611 -105.64 -31.04 10.80
C GLU A 611 -104.83 -30.14 9.83
N PRO A 612 -103.84 -30.69 9.12
CA PRO A 612 -103.01 -29.92 8.19
C PRO A 612 -103.83 -29.45 6.98
N CYS A 613 -103.78 -28.14 6.70
CA CYS A 613 -104.27 -27.57 5.45
C CYS A 613 -103.45 -28.09 4.25
N GLU A 614 -104.12 -28.36 3.13
CA GLU A 614 -103.48 -28.65 1.85
C GLU A 614 -102.70 -27.41 1.35
N PRO A 615 -101.41 -27.55 0.97
CA PRO A 615 -100.65 -26.44 0.39
C PRO A 615 -101.13 -26.15 -1.04
N GLU A 616 -101.35 -24.86 -1.34
CA GLU A 616 -101.65 -24.36 -2.69
C GLU A 616 -100.49 -24.63 -3.67
N GLU A 617 -100.83 -24.89 -4.94
CA GLU A 617 -99.86 -25.12 -6.01
C GLU A 617 -99.01 -23.85 -6.27
N PRO A 618 -97.66 -23.95 -6.26
CA PRO A 618 -96.80 -22.85 -6.68
C PRO A 618 -96.87 -22.64 -8.20
N CYS A 619 -97.01 -21.38 -8.62
CA CYS A 619 -96.98 -20.97 -10.03
C CYS A 619 -95.66 -21.37 -10.73
N GLU A 620 -95.77 -21.79 -12.00
CA GLU A 620 -94.63 -22.10 -12.88
C GLU A 620 -93.76 -20.85 -13.15
N PRO A 621 -92.46 -20.87 -12.84
CA PRO A 621 -91.50 -19.88 -13.33
C PRO A 621 -91.09 -20.18 -14.79
N GLU A 622 -90.98 -19.14 -15.62
CA GLU A 622 -90.55 -19.22 -17.02
C GLU A 622 -89.16 -19.86 -17.19
N GLU A 623 -89.01 -20.66 -18.26
CA GLU A 623 -87.77 -21.36 -18.61
C GLU A 623 -86.60 -20.39 -18.85
N PRO A 624 -85.47 -20.52 -18.11
CA PRO A 624 -84.24 -19.83 -18.45
C PRO A 624 -83.61 -20.42 -19.72
N GLU A 625 -83.11 -19.55 -20.61
CA GLU A 625 -82.39 -19.95 -21.82
C GLU A 625 -81.20 -20.88 -21.51
N GLU A 626 -81.04 -21.94 -22.31
CA GLU A 626 -80.01 -22.96 -22.10
C GLU A 626 -78.60 -22.35 -22.08
N PRO A 627 -77.83 -22.53 -20.99
CA PRO A 627 -76.43 -22.13 -20.97
C PRO A 627 -75.63 -23.04 -21.91
N CYS A 628 -74.80 -22.45 -22.77
CA CYS A 628 -73.87 -23.18 -23.62
C CYS A 628 -73.06 -24.18 -22.81
N GLU A 629 -72.97 -25.43 -23.29
CA GLU A 629 -72.15 -26.48 -22.68
C GLU A 629 -70.70 -25.98 -22.49
N PRO A 630 -70.15 -26.01 -21.27
CA PRO A 630 -68.73 -25.74 -21.06
C PRO A 630 -67.93 -26.88 -21.72
N GLU A 631 -66.94 -26.53 -22.54
CA GLU A 631 -66.02 -27.51 -23.11
C GLU A 631 -65.38 -28.32 -21.97
N GLU A 632 -65.34 -29.65 -22.12
CA GLU A 632 -64.69 -30.53 -21.16
C GLU A 632 -63.24 -30.07 -20.96
N PRO A 633 -62.78 -29.90 -19.70
CA PRO A 633 -61.39 -29.61 -19.45
C PRO A 633 -60.56 -30.76 -20.01
N CYS A 634 -59.62 -30.45 -20.92
CA CYS A 634 -58.68 -31.44 -21.41
C CYS A 634 -58.05 -32.18 -20.23
N GLU A 635 -58.09 -33.50 -20.26
CA GLU A 635 -57.35 -34.32 -19.31
C GLU A 635 -55.90 -33.82 -19.27
N PRO A 636 -55.34 -33.51 -18.09
CA PRO A 636 -53.93 -33.20 -18.00
C PRO A 636 -53.15 -34.42 -18.48
N GLU A 637 -52.27 -34.22 -19.47
CA GLU A 637 -51.35 -35.27 -19.88
C GLU A 637 -50.63 -35.81 -18.64
N GLU A 638 -50.65 -37.12 -18.47
CA GLU A 638 -49.83 -37.78 -17.44
C GLU A 638 -48.40 -37.27 -17.58
N PRO A 639 -47.75 -36.82 -16.49
CA PRO A 639 -46.35 -36.43 -16.57
C PRO A 639 -45.55 -37.61 -17.10
N GLU A 640 -44.82 -37.41 -18.20
CA GLU A 640 -43.89 -38.42 -18.70
C GLU A 640 -43.01 -38.89 -17.54
N GLU A 641 -42.95 -40.21 -17.34
CA GLU A 641 -42.05 -40.79 -16.34
C GLU A 641 -40.65 -40.21 -16.56
N PRO A 642 -39.95 -39.79 -15.49
CA PRO A 642 -38.59 -39.31 -15.63
C PRO A 642 -37.77 -40.40 -16.30
N CYS A 643 -37.17 -40.09 -17.46
CA CYS A 643 -36.18 -40.97 -18.07
C CYS A 643 -35.19 -41.40 -16.97
N GLU A 644 -35.03 -42.71 -16.78
CA GLU A 644 -34.00 -43.24 -15.90
C GLU A 644 -32.67 -42.56 -16.27
N PRO A 645 -31.94 -42.00 -15.29
CA PRO A 645 -30.66 -41.38 -15.58
C PRO A 645 -29.75 -42.43 -16.21
N GLU A 646 -29.23 -42.12 -17.41
CA GLU A 646 -28.21 -42.95 -18.03
C GLU A 646 -27.10 -43.20 -17.00
N ARG A 647 -26.81 -44.48 -16.77
CA ARG A 647 -25.74 -44.89 -15.88
C ARG A 647 -24.47 -44.16 -16.34
N PRO A 648 -23.77 -43.43 -15.46
CA PRO A 648 -22.57 -42.71 -15.85
C PRO A 648 -21.59 -43.67 -16.52
N GLU A 649 -21.10 -43.30 -17.69
CA GLU A 649 -20.01 -44.03 -18.34
C GLU A 649 -18.88 -44.22 -17.34
N GLU A 650 -18.36 -45.45 -17.23
CA GLU A 650 -17.19 -45.71 -16.40
C GLU A 650 -16.08 -44.76 -16.84
N PRO A 651 -15.45 -44.01 -15.92
CA PRO A 651 -14.39 -43.09 -16.28
C PRO A 651 -13.27 -43.88 -16.96
N CYS A 652 -12.87 -43.44 -18.16
CA CYS A 652 -11.67 -43.95 -18.82
C CYS A 652 -10.53 -43.98 -17.82
N GLU A 653 -9.86 -45.13 -17.70
CA GLU A 653 -8.65 -45.24 -16.88
C GLU A 653 -7.68 -44.12 -17.30
N PRO A 654 -7.15 -43.34 -16.34
CA PRO A 654 -6.21 -42.29 -16.66
C PRO A 654 -4.98 -42.91 -17.31
N GLU A 655 -4.55 -42.36 -18.45
CA GLU A 655 -3.26 -42.73 -19.02
C GLU A 655 -2.19 -42.63 -17.93
N LYS A 656 -1.46 -43.73 -17.78
CA LYS A 656 -0.39 -43.86 -16.80
C LYS A 656 0.59 -42.71 -17.03
N PRO A 657 0.90 -41.89 -16.00
CA PRO A 657 1.78 -40.75 -16.18
C PRO A 657 3.12 -41.26 -16.71
N GLU A 658 3.62 -40.63 -17.78
CA GLU A 658 4.99 -40.86 -18.21
C GLU A 658 5.91 -40.66 -17.00
N THR A 659 6.77 -41.65 -16.77
CA THR A 659 7.77 -41.59 -15.71
C THR A 659 8.55 -40.29 -15.82
N PRO A 660 8.74 -39.54 -14.72
CA PRO A 660 9.52 -38.32 -14.74
C PRO A 660 10.91 -38.63 -15.30
N VAL A 661 11.30 -37.93 -16.36
CA VAL A 661 12.71 -37.90 -16.77
C VAL A 661 13.49 -37.39 -15.56
N LYS A 662 14.41 -38.23 -15.09
CA LYS A 662 15.34 -37.91 -14.01
C LYS A 662 15.97 -36.54 -14.31
N PRO A 663 15.98 -35.58 -13.37
CA PRO A 663 16.67 -34.32 -13.57
C PRO A 663 18.13 -34.61 -13.93
N GLU A 664 18.59 -34.09 -15.07
CA GLU A 664 20.02 -33.96 -15.30
C GLU A 664 20.60 -33.13 -14.17
N GLU A 665 21.73 -33.59 -13.63
CA GLU A 665 22.50 -32.83 -12.65
C GLU A 665 22.79 -31.43 -13.21
N PRO A 666 22.74 -30.38 -12.37
CA PRO A 666 23.05 -29.04 -12.82
C PRO A 666 24.46 -29.02 -13.41
N GLN A 667 24.55 -28.85 -14.72
CA GLN A 667 25.81 -28.47 -15.35
C GLN A 667 26.23 -27.14 -14.75
N SER A 668 27.46 -27.12 -14.21
CA SER A 668 28.10 -25.90 -13.72
C SER A 668 28.02 -24.80 -14.79
N PRO A 669 27.81 -23.54 -14.41
CA PRO A 669 27.72 -22.45 -15.38
C PRO A 669 29.01 -22.38 -16.19
N LEU A 670 28.87 -22.50 -17.51
CA LEU A 670 29.93 -22.16 -18.44
C LEU A 670 30.18 -20.65 -18.37
N PRO A 671 31.45 -20.20 -18.41
CA PRO A 671 31.77 -18.79 -18.44
C PRO A 671 31.35 -18.16 -19.78
N LEU A 672 30.65 -17.03 -19.71
CA LEU A 672 30.50 -16.09 -20.83
C LEU A 672 31.82 -15.32 -20.98
N THR A 673 32.75 -15.85 -21.77
CA THR A 673 33.84 -15.08 -22.35
C THR A 673 33.64 -15.02 -23.86
N GLY A 674 33.00 -13.95 -24.32
CA GLY A 674 33.07 -13.52 -25.71
C GLY A 674 34.29 -12.61 -25.89
N VAL A 675 35.43 -13.20 -26.29
CA VAL A 675 36.39 -12.53 -27.16
C VAL A 675 37.04 -13.59 -28.06
N ASP A 676 37.04 -13.29 -29.35
CA ASP A 676 37.59 -14.08 -30.43
C ASP A 676 39.12 -14.20 -30.39
N THR A 677 39.60 -15.30 -31.00
CA THR A 677 40.91 -15.57 -31.61
C THR A 677 42.08 -16.22 -30.82
N THR A 678 42.35 -17.46 -31.26
CA THR A 678 43.66 -18.11 -31.59
C THR A 678 44.42 -18.97 -30.56
N ALA A 679 44.24 -20.30 -30.74
CA ALA A 679 45.24 -21.37 -30.90
C ALA A 679 46.25 -21.75 -29.79
N ALA A 680 46.10 -23.01 -29.34
CA ALA A 680 47.10 -24.10 -29.34
C ALA A 680 47.67 -24.60 -27.98
N THR A 681 47.57 -25.94 -27.86
CA THR A 681 48.33 -26.91 -27.04
C THR A 681 48.02 -27.06 -25.55
N GLY A 682 47.83 -28.32 -25.14
CA GLY A 682 47.53 -28.75 -23.76
C GLY A 682 48.62 -29.60 -23.13
N LEU A 683 48.36 -30.06 -21.90
CA LEU A 683 48.64 -31.40 -21.33
C LEU A 683 48.61 -31.39 -19.78
N ALA A 684 47.96 -32.43 -19.24
CA ALA A 684 48.32 -33.24 -18.06
C ALA A 684 48.25 -32.68 -16.60
N SER A 685 47.31 -33.31 -15.88
CA SER A 685 47.23 -33.75 -14.47
C SER A 685 48.51 -33.76 -13.61
N VAL A 686 48.37 -33.48 -12.29
CA VAL A 686 48.79 -34.34 -11.15
C VAL A 686 48.16 -33.84 -9.84
N ALA A 687 47.62 -34.77 -9.05
CA ALA A 687 47.17 -34.61 -7.67
C ALA A 687 48.31 -34.91 -6.67
N LEU A 688 48.35 -34.25 -5.50
CA LEU A 688 49.02 -34.81 -4.32
C LEU A 688 48.51 -34.21 -3.00
N ALA A 689 48.00 -35.10 -2.15
CA ALA A 689 47.68 -34.89 -0.75
C ALA A 689 48.95 -35.03 0.11
N ILE A 690 49.05 -34.27 1.20
CA ILE A 690 49.92 -34.60 2.34
C ILE A 690 49.16 -34.29 3.62
N GLY A 691 49.00 -35.32 4.45
CA GLY A 691 48.57 -35.22 5.85
C GLY A 691 49.72 -35.45 6.82
N GLY A 692 49.44 -35.18 8.10
CA GLY A 692 50.07 -35.83 9.24
C GLY A 692 50.94 -34.91 10.13
N THR A 693 50.39 -34.41 11.24
CA THR A 693 50.48 -34.90 12.65
C THR A 693 51.71 -34.43 13.43
N MET A 694 51.49 -33.70 14.54
CA MET A 694 52.30 -33.81 15.76
C MET A 694 51.50 -33.37 17.01
N LEU A 695 51.17 -34.42 17.76
CA LEU A 695 50.83 -34.64 19.17
C LEU A 695 50.82 -33.53 20.25
N ALA A 696 50.00 -33.86 21.25
CA ALA A 696 49.54 -33.13 22.42
C ALA A 696 50.44 -33.26 23.69
N ILE A 697 49.90 -32.69 24.78
CA ILE A 697 50.15 -32.89 26.23
C ILE A 697 50.95 -31.72 26.84
N VAL A 698 50.37 -30.87 27.70
CA VAL A 698 50.12 -31.13 29.14
C VAL A 698 48.87 -30.40 29.67
N ARG A 699 48.03 -31.20 30.38
CA ARG A 699 46.95 -30.86 31.34
C ARG A 699 47.37 -29.78 32.35
N ARG A 700 46.50 -28.99 33.02
CA ARG A 700 45.40 -29.44 33.89
C ARG A 700 44.62 -28.24 34.49
N ARG A 701 43.29 -28.32 34.38
CA ARG A 701 42.18 -27.93 35.30
C ARG A 701 42.42 -26.98 36.49
N SER A 702 41.52 -26.02 36.64
CA SER A 702 40.42 -25.93 37.66
C SER A 702 39.83 -24.51 37.56
N ARG A 703 38.53 -24.23 37.60
CA ARG A 703 37.30 -24.91 38.03
C ARG A 703 36.15 -24.25 37.28
#